data_AF-A0A3M1IEY6-F1
#
_entry.id   AF-A0A3M1IEY6-F1
#
_cell.length_a   1.000
_cell.length_b   1.000
_cell.length_c   1.000
_cell.angle_alpha   90.00
_cell.angle_beta   90.00
_cell.angle_gamma   90.00
#
_symmetry.space_group_name_H-M   'P 1'
#
loop_
_entity.id
_entity.type
_entity.pdbx_description
1 polymer ?
#
loop_
_entity_poly.entity_id
_entity_poly.type
_entity_poly.pdbx_seq_one_letter_code
_entity_poly.pdbx_strand_id
1 'polypeptide(L)'
;IWLAETAVDRDTLELLVDYDIKYTILAPRQAKAVRPAADAPWTNLDHAAVDPRRPYRCVLPSGREITLFFYDGHVAQAVAFEGLLNDGALLANRLVYTLDQNDSVQLAHIATDGESYGHHHKKGEMALASCLDILEHHDRVQLTNYGAFLAKHPPVWEVEIYDNSSWSCVHGVERWRSNCGCNSGGHPTWTQAWRKPLRDTLDWLRDELIPVYESQAQKLLRDPWGARDAYIQIILNREDSNWHHFCQTHALKALTEQEQIQLQRLLEMQRHAILMYTSCGWFFDEISGLETNQILQYANRAIYYARQVADVELHEEFVKRLAAAPSNTYENGAVSYQKNVVPARVNLERVGMHFAVASLFEQYPERMKLFNYTTECEVFEKLVAGKQTLAIGRVTVRSRITRSRKHFSFAALHLGQQNIIGNISTQMDGASFQEMLHELTAAFETSDLGRVIALMQDYISSDKFSIQQLFVDEKRKVLKRITDRSLRHIRRDFRQIYDSNYQLMTGMQNSEIPLPEAYRTAIKYVLNEDLHQFFQEDHLDQRMLRRLVSEFKKWQVGFSSLPQLSLKAGERLYKALQQLDEQPNSELLQRIVYSLQQVEALRIELDLWKSQNLFVDRFPAWQAQTDLGPAWRALLLELGNLLKVRLQVLEEV
;
A
#
# COMPACT_ATOMS: atom_id res chain seq x y z
N ILE A 1 24.60 2.21 0.00
CA ILE A 1 23.28 1.95 0.63
C ILE A 1 22.58 3.28 0.89
N TRP A 2 21.25 3.31 1.03
CA TRP A 2 20.52 4.46 1.57
C TRP A 2 20.19 4.20 3.03
N LEU A 3 20.76 4.99 3.95
CA LEU A 3 20.40 4.93 5.36
C LEU A 3 19.03 5.60 5.56
N ALA A 4 18.15 5.00 6.36
CA ALA A 4 16.85 5.59 6.65
C ALA A 4 17.03 7.00 7.22
N GLU A 5 16.37 7.98 6.61
CA GLU A 5 16.50 9.40 6.97
C GLU A 5 17.92 9.97 6.87
N THR A 6 18.81 9.28 6.15
CA THR A 6 20.28 9.48 6.16
C THR A 6 20.85 9.55 7.59
N ALA A 7 20.14 8.95 8.56
CA ALA A 7 20.53 8.98 9.96
C ALA A 7 21.84 8.21 10.14
N VAL A 8 22.87 8.86 10.68
CA VAL A 8 24.23 8.31 10.68
C VAL A 8 25.07 8.78 11.86
N ASP A 9 25.94 7.88 12.29
CA ASP A 9 27.13 8.12 13.10
C ASP A 9 28.29 7.24 12.60
N ARG A 10 29.48 7.43 13.16
CA ARG A 10 30.66 6.63 12.81
C ARG A 10 30.46 5.13 13.06
N ASP A 11 29.76 4.73 14.11
CA ASP A 11 29.49 3.32 14.43
C ASP A 11 28.61 2.67 13.34
N THR A 12 27.60 3.40 12.84
CA THR A 12 26.78 2.98 11.72
C THR A 12 27.62 2.81 10.45
N LEU A 13 28.54 3.74 10.17
CA LEU A 13 29.45 3.63 9.02
C LEU A 13 30.41 2.45 9.12
N GLU A 14 30.94 2.16 10.32
CA GLU A 14 31.75 0.96 10.58
C GLU A 14 30.96 -0.31 10.26
N LEU A 15 29.70 -0.37 10.70
CA LEU A 15 28.82 -1.50 10.38
C LEU A 15 28.59 -1.63 8.87
N LEU A 16 28.43 -0.53 8.14
CA LEU A 16 28.32 -0.58 6.67
C LEU A 16 29.58 -1.21 6.04
N VAL A 17 30.76 -0.85 6.53
CA VAL A 17 32.03 -1.43 6.05
C VAL A 17 32.14 -2.92 6.39
N ASP A 18 31.64 -3.36 7.55
CA ASP A 18 31.59 -4.79 7.91
C ASP A 18 30.79 -5.64 6.90
N TYR A 19 29.79 -5.04 6.24
CA TYR A 19 28.97 -5.66 5.20
C TYR A 19 29.39 -5.29 3.77
N ASP A 20 30.65 -4.88 3.59
CA ASP A 20 31.26 -4.57 2.29
C ASP A 20 30.57 -3.42 1.52
N ILE A 21 29.81 -2.57 2.21
CA ILE A 21 29.18 -1.40 1.60
C ILE A 21 30.23 -0.32 1.37
N LYS A 22 30.41 0.05 0.10
CA LYS A 22 31.47 0.97 -0.32
C LYS A 22 31.12 2.45 -0.17
N TYR A 23 29.83 2.79 -0.23
CA TYR A 23 29.38 4.17 -0.13
C TYR A 23 27.96 4.34 0.41
N THR A 24 27.68 5.53 0.92
CA THR A 24 26.33 6.01 1.28
C THR A 24 26.16 7.48 0.90
N ILE A 25 24.93 7.98 0.98
CA ILE A 25 24.54 9.35 0.61
C ILE A 25 24.05 10.05 1.89
N LEU A 26 24.52 11.28 2.11
CA LEU A 26 24.18 12.11 3.26
C LEU A 26 23.72 13.51 2.83
N ALA A 27 23.04 14.23 3.73
CA ALA A 27 22.69 15.62 3.53
C ALA A 27 23.90 16.54 3.75
N PRO A 28 23.99 17.67 3.01
CA PRO A 28 25.11 18.62 3.11
C PRO A 28 25.48 19.04 4.53
N ARG A 29 24.48 19.24 5.39
CA ARG A 29 24.68 19.67 6.78
C ARG A 29 25.32 18.61 7.69
N GLN A 30 25.39 17.36 7.25
CA GLN A 30 25.99 16.27 8.02
C GLN A 30 27.51 16.27 7.90
N ALA A 31 28.07 16.97 6.90
CA ALA A 31 29.50 17.22 6.81
C ALA A 31 29.92 18.26 7.86
N LYS A 32 30.95 17.91 8.64
CA LYS A 32 31.51 18.74 9.71
C LYS A 32 32.76 19.49 9.26
N ALA A 33 33.68 18.79 8.61
CA ALA A 33 34.94 19.35 8.13
C ALA A 33 35.44 18.58 6.92
N VAL A 34 36.22 19.23 6.06
CA VAL A 34 36.84 18.61 4.87
C VAL A 34 38.31 18.97 4.76
N ARG A 35 39.07 18.13 4.07
CA ARG A 35 40.45 18.44 3.65
C ARG A 35 40.77 17.82 2.28
N PRO A 36 41.63 18.46 1.47
CA PRO A 36 41.96 17.98 0.13
C PRO A 36 42.86 16.74 0.11
N ALA A 37 43.62 16.48 1.18
CA ALA A 37 44.52 15.35 1.32
C ALA A 37 44.79 15.07 2.81
N ALA A 38 45.33 13.89 3.13
CA ALA A 38 45.56 13.43 4.49
C ALA A 38 46.54 14.31 5.31
N ASP A 39 47.42 15.05 4.64
CA ASP A 39 48.42 15.96 5.20
C ASP A 39 47.95 17.43 5.21
N ALA A 40 46.83 17.74 4.56
CA ALA A 40 46.27 19.08 4.54
C ALA A 40 45.48 19.40 5.82
N PRO A 41 45.43 20.68 6.24
CA PRO A 41 44.65 21.10 7.40
C PRO A 41 43.14 20.91 7.15
N TRP A 42 42.42 20.52 8.20
CA TRP A 42 40.96 20.44 8.19
C TRP A 42 40.35 21.84 8.09
N THR A 43 39.36 21.98 7.21
CA THR A 43 38.50 23.15 7.11
C THR A 43 37.13 22.79 7.66
N ASN A 44 36.74 23.43 8.77
CA ASN A 44 35.40 23.28 9.31
C ASN A 44 34.38 23.88 8.34
N LEU A 45 33.27 23.19 8.16
CA LEU A 45 32.19 23.62 7.29
C LEU A 45 31.07 24.26 8.11
N ASP A 46 30.60 25.40 7.64
CA ASP A 46 29.32 25.95 8.07
C ASP A 46 28.15 25.07 7.59
N HIS A 47 26.96 25.32 8.11
CA HIS A 47 25.78 24.50 7.82
C HIS A 47 25.51 24.40 6.30
N ALA A 48 25.57 23.18 5.77
CA ALA A 48 25.33 22.85 4.36
C ALA A 48 26.36 23.42 3.35
N ALA A 49 27.58 23.74 3.77
CA ALA A 49 28.62 24.31 2.91
C ALA A 49 29.49 23.29 2.15
N VAL A 50 29.26 21.98 2.32
CA VAL A 50 30.02 20.94 1.60
C VAL A 50 29.75 21.02 0.10
N ASP A 51 30.79 20.89 -0.71
CA ASP A 51 30.64 20.85 -2.18
C ASP A 51 30.02 19.50 -2.59
N PRO A 52 28.79 19.48 -3.16
CA PRO A 52 28.11 18.23 -3.50
C PRO A 52 28.67 17.58 -4.77
N ARG A 53 29.56 18.25 -5.52
CA ARG A 53 29.95 17.80 -6.86
C ARG A 53 30.99 16.70 -6.89
N ARG A 54 31.39 16.19 -5.73
CA ARG A 54 32.50 15.23 -5.59
C ARG A 54 32.24 14.23 -4.46
N PRO A 55 32.79 13.01 -4.55
CA PRO A 55 32.81 12.06 -3.45
C PRO A 55 33.87 12.43 -2.41
N TYR A 56 33.62 12.07 -1.16
CA TYR A 56 34.55 12.25 -0.04
C TYR A 56 34.88 10.92 0.62
N ARG A 57 36.10 10.79 1.09
CA ARG A 57 36.58 9.67 1.90
C ARG A 57 36.37 9.98 3.38
N CYS A 58 35.67 9.11 4.09
CA CYS A 58 35.54 9.20 5.53
C CYS A 58 36.40 8.11 6.17
N VAL A 59 37.45 8.52 6.88
CA VAL A 59 38.30 7.60 7.67
C VAL A 59 37.60 7.34 9.01
N LEU A 60 37.37 6.07 9.31
CA LEU A 60 36.61 5.62 10.47
C LEU A 60 37.55 5.33 11.65
N PRO A 61 37.02 5.23 12.90
CA PRO A 61 37.84 4.96 14.08
C PRO A 61 38.72 3.71 13.99
N SER A 62 38.29 2.67 13.26
CA SER A 62 39.08 1.45 12.99
C SER A 62 40.25 1.66 12.04
N GLY A 63 40.36 2.83 11.40
CA GLY A 63 41.29 3.11 10.31
C GLY A 63 40.80 2.65 8.93
N ARG A 64 39.64 1.98 8.85
CA ARG A 64 38.96 1.67 7.59
C ARG A 64 38.34 2.94 7.00
N GLU A 65 37.91 2.86 5.75
CA GLU A 65 37.32 4.00 5.04
C GLU A 65 36.01 3.64 4.34
N ILE A 66 35.15 4.64 4.21
CA ILE A 66 33.93 4.57 3.40
C ILE A 66 33.78 5.85 2.57
N THR A 67 33.22 5.72 1.36
CA THR A 67 32.94 6.89 0.52
C THR A 67 31.59 7.51 0.88
N LEU A 68 31.54 8.83 1.03
CA LEU A 68 30.33 9.60 1.28
C LEU A 68 30.05 10.55 0.11
N PHE A 69 28.80 10.55 -0.34
CA PHE A 69 28.28 11.55 -1.28
C PHE A 69 27.36 12.50 -0.53
N PHE A 70 27.47 13.80 -0.81
CA PHE A 70 26.56 14.81 -0.26
C PHE A 70 25.74 15.40 -1.40
N TYR A 71 24.43 15.20 -1.38
CA TYR A 71 23.56 15.66 -2.47
C TYR A 71 23.36 17.18 -2.46
N ASP A 72 22.99 17.79 -3.59
CA ASP A 72 22.65 19.21 -3.62
C ASP A 72 21.33 19.48 -2.88
N GLY A 73 21.45 20.07 -1.69
CA GLY A 73 20.30 20.34 -0.82
C GLY A 73 19.34 21.39 -1.36
N HIS A 74 19.83 22.37 -2.13
CA HIS A 74 19.01 23.43 -2.68
C HIS A 74 18.14 22.91 -3.83
N VAL A 75 18.71 22.11 -4.73
CA VAL A 75 17.93 21.51 -5.83
C VAL A 75 16.97 20.46 -5.29
N ALA A 76 17.38 19.64 -4.31
CA ALA A 76 16.50 18.68 -3.65
C ALA A 76 15.28 19.37 -3.00
N GLN A 77 15.49 20.50 -2.31
CA GLN A 77 14.40 21.31 -1.75
C GLN A 77 13.49 21.88 -2.84
N ALA A 78 14.06 22.36 -3.94
CA ALA A 78 13.29 22.93 -5.05
C ALA A 78 12.38 21.90 -5.73
N VAL A 79 12.84 20.64 -5.86
CA VAL A 79 12.02 19.51 -6.30
C VAL A 79 10.82 19.30 -5.35
N ALA A 80 11.06 19.32 -4.05
CA ALA A 80 10.03 19.04 -3.07
C ALA A 80 9.00 20.18 -2.91
N PHE A 81 9.43 21.45 -2.96
CA PHE A 81 8.61 22.58 -2.49
C PHE A 81 8.49 23.78 -3.44
N GLU A 82 9.31 23.89 -4.49
CA GLU A 82 9.39 25.10 -5.34
C GLU A 82 8.85 24.88 -6.77
N GLY A 83 8.17 23.75 -7.00
CA GLY A 83 7.51 23.46 -8.28
C GLY A 83 8.48 23.14 -9.42
N LEU A 84 9.71 22.71 -9.12
CA LEU A 84 10.68 22.33 -10.14
C LEU A 84 10.20 21.16 -11.02
N LEU A 85 9.31 20.31 -10.49
CA LEU A 85 8.69 19.19 -11.21
C LEU A 85 7.54 19.59 -12.14
N ASN A 86 7.27 20.88 -12.33
CA ASN A 86 6.28 21.33 -13.30
C ASN A 86 6.79 21.23 -14.76
N ASP A 87 8.10 21.15 -14.96
CA ASP A 87 8.74 21.14 -16.28
C ASP A 87 10.06 20.35 -16.25
N GLY A 88 10.17 19.32 -17.09
CA GLY A 88 11.37 18.48 -17.18
C GLY A 88 12.61 19.22 -17.71
N ALA A 89 12.44 20.17 -18.63
CA ALA A 89 13.53 20.99 -19.13
C ALA A 89 14.06 21.95 -18.06
N LEU A 90 13.17 22.49 -17.21
CA LEU A 90 13.59 23.31 -16.07
C LEU A 90 14.40 22.49 -15.06
N LEU A 91 13.96 21.26 -14.76
CA LEU A 91 14.71 20.34 -13.90
C LEU A 91 16.09 19.99 -14.48
N ALA A 92 16.16 19.63 -15.77
CA ALA A 92 17.42 19.31 -16.44
C ALA A 92 18.40 20.48 -16.39
N ASN A 93 17.94 21.68 -16.78
CA ASN A 93 18.74 22.89 -16.71
C ASN A 93 19.22 23.18 -15.28
N ARG A 94 18.33 23.05 -14.29
CA ARG A 94 18.68 23.29 -12.88
C ARG A 94 19.78 22.36 -12.40
N LEU A 95 19.76 21.08 -12.79
CA LEU A 95 20.82 20.12 -12.46
C LEU A 95 22.13 20.48 -13.15
N VAL A 96 22.12 20.76 -14.46
CA VAL A 96 23.32 21.13 -15.22
C VAL A 96 23.97 22.39 -14.64
N TYR A 97 23.19 23.40 -14.23
CA TYR A 97 23.69 24.64 -13.64
C TYR A 97 24.31 24.49 -12.24
N THR A 98 24.22 23.32 -11.60
CA THR A 98 24.97 23.06 -10.36
C THR A 98 26.46 22.84 -10.62
N LEU A 99 26.81 22.41 -11.83
CA LEU A 99 28.19 22.22 -12.26
C LEU A 99 28.86 23.58 -12.50
N ASP A 100 30.14 23.71 -12.17
CA ASP A 100 30.89 24.90 -12.58
C ASP A 100 31.54 24.70 -13.96
N GLN A 101 32.20 25.75 -14.47
CA GLN A 101 32.83 25.76 -15.79
C GLN A 101 34.30 25.31 -15.76
N ASN A 102 34.74 24.55 -14.75
CA ASN A 102 36.11 24.02 -14.72
C ASN A 102 36.22 22.66 -15.43
N ASP A 103 37.44 22.28 -15.81
CA ASP A 103 37.72 21.00 -16.47
C ASP A 103 37.78 19.80 -15.50
N SER A 104 37.45 20.00 -14.22
CA SER A 104 37.47 18.91 -13.24
C SER A 104 36.22 18.03 -13.40
N VAL A 105 36.38 16.73 -13.14
CA VAL A 105 35.25 15.81 -13.17
C VAL A 105 34.31 16.11 -11.99
N GLN A 106 33.03 16.30 -12.29
CA GLN A 106 32.00 16.69 -11.34
C GLN A 106 30.77 15.80 -11.45
N LEU A 107 29.99 15.76 -10.37
CA LEU A 107 28.71 15.05 -10.29
C LEU A 107 27.59 16.01 -9.90
N ALA A 108 26.59 16.18 -10.75
CA ALA A 108 25.34 16.84 -10.36
C ALA A 108 24.38 15.77 -9.82
N HIS A 109 23.98 15.86 -8.54
CA HIS A 109 23.07 14.88 -7.97
C HIS A 109 22.23 15.43 -6.82
N ILE A 110 21.02 14.88 -6.68
CA ILE A 110 20.05 15.20 -5.64
C ILE A 110 19.55 13.92 -4.96
N ALA A 111 18.98 14.06 -3.76
CA ALA A 111 18.26 12.99 -3.09
C ALA A 111 16.89 13.51 -2.61
N THR A 112 15.84 12.80 -3.00
CA THR A 112 14.43 13.13 -2.70
C THR A 112 13.64 11.85 -2.50
N ASP A 113 12.51 11.93 -1.80
CA ASP A 113 11.58 10.80 -1.67
C ASP A 113 10.96 10.46 -3.02
N GLY A 114 10.85 9.17 -3.33
CA GLY A 114 10.31 8.69 -4.61
C GLY A 114 8.87 9.13 -4.84
N GLU A 115 8.11 9.28 -3.75
CA GLU A 115 6.74 9.79 -3.71
C GLU A 115 6.62 11.24 -4.22
N SER A 116 7.73 11.99 -4.31
CA SER A 116 7.76 13.30 -4.96
C SER A 116 7.29 13.23 -6.41
N TYR A 117 7.59 12.13 -7.11
CA TYR A 117 7.33 11.94 -8.53
C TYR A 117 5.99 11.22 -8.75
N GLY A 118 4.89 11.98 -8.64
CA GLY A 118 3.53 11.52 -8.99
C GLY A 118 2.54 11.51 -7.82
N HIS A 119 2.99 11.22 -6.60
CA HIS A 119 2.12 11.23 -5.42
C HIS A 119 1.98 12.62 -4.81
N HIS A 120 3.10 13.29 -4.50
CA HIS A 120 3.10 14.66 -3.97
C HIS A 120 2.97 15.71 -5.07
N HIS A 121 3.67 15.52 -6.19
CA HIS A 121 3.56 16.37 -7.37
C HIS A 121 2.88 15.60 -8.50
N LYS A 122 1.64 15.99 -8.81
CA LYS A 122 0.87 15.39 -9.90
C LYS A 122 1.65 15.54 -11.21
N LYS A 123 1.90 14.43 -11.91
CA LYS A 123 2.71 14.34 -13.14
C LYS A 123 4.21 14.61 -12.95
N GLY A 124 4.73 14.62 -11.72
CA GLY A 124 6.15 14.80 -11.46
C GLY A 124 7.02 13.70 -12.10
N GLU A 125 6.48 12.49 -12.26
CA GLU A 125 7.12 11.39 -12.99
C GLU A 125 7.33 11.71 -14.49
N MET A 126 6.41 12.48 -15.11
CA MET A 126 6.56 12.92 -16.51
C MET A 126 7.67 13.96 -16.63
N ALA A 127 7.77 14.89 -15.67
CA ALA A 127 8.86 15.86 -15.63
C ALA A 127 10.22 15.17 -15.45
N LEU A 128 10.29 14.14 -14.59
CA LEU A 128 11.50 13.34 -14.45
C LEU A 128 11.87 12.60 -15.75
N ALA A 129 10.90 11.96 -16.41
CA ALA A 129 11.15 11.27 -17.69
C ALA A 129 11.68 12.24 -18.76
N SER A 130 11.03 13.41 -18.92
CA SER A 130 11.49 14.45 -19.84
C SER A 130 12.87 15.00 -19.47
N CYS A 131 13.15 15.20 -18.17
CA CYS A 131 14.48 15.60 -17.72
C CYS A 131 15.56 14.58 -18.11
N LEU A 132 15.30 13.29 -17.91
CA LEU A 132 16.26 12.23 -18.25
C LEU A 132 16.52 12.16 -19.75
N ASP A 133 15.46 12.24 -20.56
CA ASP A 133 15.57 12.27 -22.04
C ASP A 133 16.42 13.45 -22.53
N ILE A 134 16.20 14.65 -21.98
CA ILE A 134 17.00 15.84 -22.29
C ILE A 134 18.46 15.64 -21.91
N LEU A 135 18.74 15.08 -20.73
CA LEU A 135 20.10 14.87 -20.23
C LEU A 135 20.84 13.75 -20.99
N GLU A 136 20.13 12.75 -21.50
CA GLU A 136 20.70 11.67 -22.31
C GLU A 136 21.24 12.17 -23.66
N HIS A 137 20.58 13.20 -24.23
CA HIS A 137 20.96 13.82 -25.50
C HIS A 137 21.83 15.08 -25.34
N HIS A 138 22.29 15.39 -24.12
CA HIS A 138 23.01 16.63 -23.85
C HIS A 138 24.54 16.45 -24.02
N ASP A 139 25.16 17.24 -24.92
CA ASP A 139 26.56 17.09 -25.34
C ASP A 139 27.63 17.20 -24.23
N ARG A 140 27.28 17.79 -23.08
CA ARG A 140 28.24 18.11 -21.99
C ARG A 140 28.06 17.31 -20.70
N VAL A 141 27.04 16.47 -20.61
CA VAL A 141 26.81 15.67 -19.40
C VAL A 141 26.57 14.22 -19.77
N GLN A 142 26.86 13.32 -18.84
CA GLN A 142 26.62 11.91 -19.01
C GLN A 142 25.81 11.40 -17.81
N LEU A 143 24.67 10.76 -18.10
CA LEU A 143 23.91 10.05 -17.08
C LEU A 143 24.74 8.88 -16.55
N THR A 144 24.83 8.79 -15.22
CA THR A 144 25.60 7.75 -14.52
C THR A 144 24.97 7.43 -13.17
N ASN A 145 25.45 6.39 -12.51
CA ASN A 145 25.12 6.09 -11.12
C ASN A 145 26.38 6.22 -10.23
N TYR A 146 26.19 6.31 -8.92
CA TYR A 146 27.28 6.50 -7.96
C TYR A 146 28.37 5.43 -8.04
N GLY A 147 28.00 4.15 -8.26
CA GLY A 147 28.96 3.06 -8.37
C GLY A 147 29.84 3.17 -9.62
N ALA A 148 29.22 3.47 -10.77
CA ALA A 148 29.93 3.67 -12.03
C ALA A 148 30.82 4.93 -12.00
N PHE A 149 30.35 6.01 -11.36
CA PHE A 149 31.15 7.22 -11.14
C PHE A 149 32.36 6.92 -10.26
N LEU A 150 32.14 6.27 -9.11
CA LEU A 150 33.18 5.95 -8.14
C LEU A 150 34.28 5.03 -8.71
N ALA A 151 33.91 4.08 -9.57
CA ALA A 151 34.87 3.18 -10.23
C ALA A 151 35.87 3.92 -11.13
N LYS A 152 35.48 5.06 -11.71
CA LYS A 152 36.33 5.89 -12.56
C LYS A 152 37.02 7.03 -11.78
N HIS A 153 36.36 7.52 -10.72
CA HIS A 153 36.74 8.73 -10.00
C HIS A 153 36.69 8.49 -8.47
N PRO A 154 37.72 7.83 -7.89
CA PRO A 154 37.79 7.58 -6.45
C PRO A 154 37.95 8.89 -5.64
N PRO A 155 37.51 8.94 -4.37
CA PRO A 155 37.59 10.15 -3.56
C PRO A 155 39.03 10.51 -3.22
N VAL A 156 39.37 11.76 -3.51
CA VAL A 156 40.64 12.39 -3.12
C VAL A 156 40.47 13.19 -1.83
N TRP A 157 39.34 13.87 -1.68
CA TRP A 157 39.04 14.68 -0.50
C TRP A 157 38.59 13.81 0.66
N GLU A 158 38.91 14.23 1.88
CA GLU A 158 38.44 13.60 3.09
C GLU A 158 37.37 14.45 3.79
N VAL A 159 36.50 13.79 4.54
CA VAL A 159 35.40 14.42 5.29
C VAL A 159 35.27 13.84 6.70
N GLU A 160 35.00 14.71 7.67
CA GLU A 160 34.42 14.35 8.96
C GLU A 160 32.91 14.61 8.94
N ILE A 161 32.15 13.76 9.63
CA ILE A 161 30.71 13.95 9.84
C ILE A 161 30.37 14.31 11.28
N TYR A 162 29.20 14.92 11.46
CA TYR A 162 28.52 14.98 12.75
C TYR A 162 27.87 13.62 13.06
N ASP A 163 28.20 13.05 14.22
CA ASP A 163 27.53 11.84 14.70
C ASP A 163 26.09 12.14 15.10
N ASN A 164 25.23 11.11 15.06
CA ASN A 164 23.81 11.21 15.37
C ASN A 164 23.10 12.28 14.53
N SER A 165 23.51 12.46 13.27
CA SER A 165 22.95 13.45 12.35
C SER A 165 21.91 12.83 11.41
N SER A 166 21.07 13.64 10.76
CA SER A 166 20.07 13.20 9.75
C SER A 166 19.75 14.29 8.73
N TRP A 167 19.05 13.96 7.64
CA TRP A 167 18.63 14.92 6.61
C TRP A 167 17.36 15.71 6.92
N SER A 168 16.49 15.24 7.83
CA SER A 168 15.15 15.80 8.06
C SER A 168 14.95 16.44 9.44
N CYS A 169 15.96 16.40 10.31
CA CYS A 169 15.99 17.16 11.58
C CYS A 169 17.32 17.90 11.81
N VAL A 170 17.25 19.22 12.05
CA VAL A 170 18.41 20.07 12.36
C VAL A 170 19.09 19.70 13.69
N HIS A 171 18.38 18.98 14.56
CA HIS A 171 18.89 18.45 15.82
C HIS A 171 19.40 17.01 15.70
N GLY A 172 19.71 16.56 14.47
CA GLY A 172 20.24 15.22 14.23
C GLY A 172 19.18 14.14 14.28
N VAL A 173 19.34 13.11 15.11
CA VAL A 173 18.34 12.02 15.28
C VAL A 173 17.27 12.32 16.33
N GLU A 174 17.29 13.49 16.93
CA GLU A 174 16.40 13.82 18.05
C GLU A 174 14.91 13.82 17.66
N ARG A 175 14.58 14.01 16.37
CA ARG A 175 13.20 13.80 15.86
C ARG A 175 12.66 12.40 16.17
N TRP A 176 13.48 11.36 16.26
CA TRP A 176 13.04 9.99 16.55
C TRP A 176 13.31 9.56 17.99
N ARG A 177 13.76 10.49 18.85
CA ARG A 177 14.24 10.17 20.21
C ARG A 177 13.65 11.08 21.29
N SER A 178 13.50 12.37 21.04
CA SER A 178 13.13 13.35 22.07
C SER A 178 12.18 14.43 21.55
N ASN A 179 11.79 15.32 22.45
CA ASN A 179 10.98 16.49 22.13
C ASN A 179 11.87 17.63 21.58
N CYS A 180 12.41 17.45 20.38
CA CYS A 180 13.24 18.48 19.73
C CYS A 180 12.42 19.58 19.03
N GLY A 181 11.10 19.59 19.20
CA GLY A 181 10.16 20.54 18.57
C GLY A 181 9.91 20.34 17.07
N CYS A 182 10.65 19.45 16.40
CA CYS A 182 10.41 19.14 14.99
C CYS A 182 9.11 18.31 14.84
N ASN A 183 8.17 18.88 14.08
CA ASN A 183 6.83 18.35 13.82
C ASN A 183 6.46 18.51 12.33
N SER A 184 5.30 18.01 11.91
CA SER A 184 4.81 18.09 10.53
C SER A 184 4.14 19.43 10.19
N GLY A 185 3.99 20.33 11.17
CA GLY A 185 3.43 21.67 11.02
C GLY A 185 1.90 21.74 11.11
N GLY A 186 1.20 20.61 11.28
CA GLY A 186 -0.27 20.57 11.28
C GLY A 186 -0.92 21.11 12.56
N HIS A 187 -0.23 21.01 13.70
CA HIS A 187 -0.79 21.36 15.01
C HIS A 187 0.23 22.10 15.90
N PRO A 188 0.23 23.45 15.89
CA PRO A 188 1.23 24.26 16.59
C PRO A 188 1.31 24.08 18.10
N THR A 189 0.23 23.61 18.74
CA THR A 189 0.15 23.40 20.20
C THR A 189 0.58 22.00 20.64
N TRP A 190 0.81 21.09 19.69
CA TRP A 190 1.14 19.70 20.02
C TRP A 190 2.61 19.54 20.39
N THR A 191 2.85 18.60 21.29
CA THR A 191 4.18 18.27 21.82
C THR A 191 4.63 16.89 21.38
N GLN A 192 5.95 16.72 21.27
CA GLN A 192 6.60 15.44 20.93
C GLN A 192 7.25 14.79 22.16
N ALA A 193 6.81 15.19 23.37
CA ALA A 193 7.24 14.64 24.66
C ALA A 193 7.05 13.11 24.79
N TRP A 194 6.20 12.51 23.95
CA TRP A 194 5.93 11.08 23.93
C TRP A 194 7.04 10.22 23.33
N ARG A 195 7.91 10.80 22.48
CA ARG A 195 8.94 10.05 21.74
C ARG A 195 9.94 9.35 22.66
N LYS A 196 10.41 10.06 23.69
CA LYS A 196 11.37 9.49 24.65
C LYS A 196 10.76 8.34 25.48
N PRO A 197 9.62 8.51 26.18
CA PRO A 197 9.00 7.41 26.91
C PRO A 197 8.63 6.21 26.02
N LEU A 198 8.19 6.46 24.78
CA LEU A 198 7.94 5.38 23.82
C LEU A 198 9.25 4.64 23.48
N ARG A 199 10.31 5.37 23.14
CA ARG A 199 11.62 4.77 22.82
C ARG A 199 12.15 3.95 23.99
N ASP A 200 12.10 4.50 25.21
CA ASP A 200 12.51 3.81 26.43
C ASP A 200 11.67 2.53 26.67
N THR A 201 10.37 2.55 26.32
CA THR A 201 9.48 1.38 26.41
C THR A 201 9.85 0.29 25.39
N LEU A 202 10.16 0.67 24.16
CA LEU A 202 10.54 -0.26 23.10
C LEU A 202 11.94 -0.83 23.31
N ASP A 203 12.88 -0.02 23.80
CA ASP A 203 14.22 -0.47 24.19
C ASP A 203 14.15 -1.49 25.34
N TRP A 204 13.33 -1.22 26.36
CA TRP A 204 13.04 -2.22 27.40
C TRP A 204 12.47 -3.51 26.81
N LEU A 205 11.45 -3.43 25.94
CA LEU A 205 10.87 -4.62 25.34
C LEU A 205 11.92 -5.42 24.53
N ARG A 206 12.75 -4.75 23.73
CA ARG A 206 13.85 -5.39 22.99
C ARG A 206 14.77 -6.14 23.96
N ASP A 207 15.19 -5.49 25.04
CA ASP A 207 16.16 -6.04 25.99
C ASP A 207 15.59 -7.25 26.76
N GLU A 208 14.28 -7.30 27.00
CA GLU A 208 13.60 -8.49 27.56
C GLU A 208 13.46 -9.64 26.53
N LEU A 209 13.29 -9.32 25.25
CA LEU A 209 13.11 -10.33 24.19
C LEU A 209 14.42 -11.01 23.77
N ILE A 210 15.56 -10.32 23.89
CA ILE A 210 16.90 -10.86 23.58
C ILE A 210 17.20 -12.16 24.36
N PRO A 211 17.17 -12.19 25.70
CA PRO A 211 17.49 -13.40 26.47
C PRO A 211 16.47 -14.53 26.23
N VAL A 212 15.19 -14.20 25.98
CA VAL A 212 14.17 -15.17 25.60
C VAL A 212 14.53 -15.83 24.26
N TYR A 213 14.94 -15.02 23.28
CA TYR A 213 15.36 -15.54 21.99
C TYR A 213 16.59 -16.42 22.11
N GLU A 214 17.68 -15.93 22.72
CA GLU A 214 18.93 -16.68 22.86
C GLU A 214 18.72 -18.01 23.58
N SER A 215 18.01 -17.99 24.71
CA SER A 215 17.80 -19.18 25.54
C SER A 215 16.99 -20.27 24.85
N GLN A 216 16.00 -19.92 24.03
CA GLN A 216 15.15 -20.89 23.32
C GLN A 216 15.74 -21.27 21.96
N ALA A 217 16.32 -20.31 21.23
CA ALA A 217 16.90 -20.54 19.91
C ALA A 217 18.14 -21.43 19.97
N GLN A 218 19.01 -21.28 20.98
CA GLN A 218 20.20 -22.13 21.14
C GLN A 218 19.88 -23.63 21.32
N LYS A 219 18.64 -23.98 21.67
CA LYS A 219 18.18 -25.38 21.76
C LYS A 219 17.90 -25.98 20.39
N LEU A 220 17.67 -25.14 19.37
CA LEU A 220 17.21 -25.53 18.05
C LEU A 220 18.23 -25.19 16.94
N LEU A 221 19.03 -24.13 17.12
CA LEU A 221 19.90 -23.53 16.11
C LEU A 221 21.37 -23.60 16.52
N ARG A 222 22.25 -23.77 15.52
CA ARG A 222 23.72 -23.77 15.70
C ARG A 222 24.24 -22.40 16.07
N ASP A 223 23.72 -21.37 15.40
CA ASP A 223 24.00 -19.96 15.62
C ASP A 223 22.66 -19.20 15.56
N PRO A 224 22.09 -18.82 16.71
CA PRO A 224 20.85 -18.06 16.76
C PRO A 224 20.90 -16.77 15.95
N TRP A 225 21.92 -15.93 16.15
CA TRP A 225 21.97 -14.61 15.52
C TRP A 225 22.23 -14.70 14.02
N GLY A 226 23.11 -15.60 13.58
CA GLY A 226 23.30 -15.86 12.15
C GLY A 226 22.04 -16.43 11.47
N ALA A 227 21.28 -17.30 12.15
CA ALA A 227 20.00 -17.78 11.62
C ALA A 227 18.92 -16.67 11.58
N ARG A 228 18.92 -15.74 12.55
CA ARG A 228 18.05 -14.55 12.53
C ARG A 228 18.34 -13.68 11.31
N ASP A 229 19.61 -13.45 11.00
CA ASP A 229 20.01 -12.65 9.83
C ASP A 229 19.64 -13.36 8.52
N ALA A 230 19.88 -14.67 8.43
CA ALA A 230 19.53 -15.48 7.27
C ALA A 230 18.00 -15.60 7.04
N TYR A 231 17.17 -15.28 8.04
CA TYR A 231 15.71 -15.43 7.96
C TYR A 231 15.07 -14.54 6.89
N ILE A 232 15.76 -13.51 6.40
CA ILE A 232 15.32 -12.73 5.23
C ILE A 232 14.99 -13.60 4.03
N GLN A 233 15.73 -14.70 3.82
CA GLN A 233 15.47 -15.64 2.71
C GLN A 233 14.08 -16.28 2.81
N ILE A 234 13.64 -16.58 4.03
CA ILE A 234 12.28 -17.10 4.28
C ILE A 234 11.23 -16.02 4.11
N ILE A 235 11.51 -14.79 4.55
CA ILE A 235 10.56 -13.66 4.39
C ILE A 235 10.29 -13.39 2.91
N LEU A 236 11.34 -13.41 2.07
CA LEU A 236 11.24 -13.20 0.63
C LEU A 236 10.56 -14.38 -0.09
N ASN A 237 10.82 -15.61 0.34
CA ASN A 237 10.14 -16.80 -0.18
C ASN A 237 9.73 -17.78 0.95
N ARG A 238 8.43 -17.86 1.23
CA ARG A 238 7.84 -18.73 2.27
C ARG A 238 7.46 -20.13 1.81
N GLU A 239 7.93 -20.57 0.65
CA GLU A 239 7.69 -21.93 0.16
C GLU A 239 8.22 -23.02 1.10
N ASP A 240 7.61 -24.20 1.00
CA ASP A 240 7.96 -25.33 1.86
C ASP A 240 9.41 -25.78 1.62
N SER A 241 9.89 -25.82 0.38
CA SER A 241 11.27 -26.17 0.02
C SER A 241 12.31 -25.26 0.68
N ASN A 242 12.10 -23.95 0.65
CA ASN A 242 13.04 -22.97 1.21
C ASN A 242 13.18 -23.11 2.74
N TRP A 243 12.06 -23.37 3.43
CA TRP A 243 12.09 -23.64 4.87
C TRP A 243 12.83 -24.93 5.22
N HIS A 244 12.66 -26.00 4.44
CA HIS A 244 13.40 -27.24 4.66
C HIS A 244 14.90 -27.01 4.50
N HIS A 245 15.31 -26.26 3.47
CA HIS A 245 16.71 -25.90 3.28
C HIS A 245 17.26 -25.07 4.45
N PHE A 246 16.52 -24.05 4.90
CA PHE A 246 16.90 -23.25 6.06
C PHE A 246 17.10 -24.11 7.33
N CYS A 247 16.19 -25.04 7.60
CA CYS A 247 16.33 -25.96 8.74
C CYS A 247 17.57 -26.87 8.60
N GLN A 248 17.84 -27.41 7.41
CA GLN A 248 19.02 -28.25 7.16
C GLN A 248 20.34 -27.50 7.42
N THR A 249 20.39 -26.22 7.03
CA THR A 249 21.58 -25.39 7.18
C THR A 249 21.80 -24.93 8.62
N HIS A 250 20.76 -24.42 9.29
CA HIS A 250 20.91 -23.71 10.55
C HIS A 250 20.55 -24.52 11.80
N ALA A 251 19.74 -25.58 11.69
CA ALA A 251 19.31 -26.34 12.86
C ALA A 251 20.42 -27.26 13.41
N LEU A 252 20.40 -27.48 14.71
CA LEU A 252 21.29 -28.42 15.41
C LEU A 252 21.00 -29.88 15.03
N LYS A 253 19.74 -30.17 14.73
CA LYS A 253 19.21 -31.52 14.46
C LYS A 253 18.01 -31.42 13.53
N ALA A 254 17.53 -32.57 13.05
CA ALA A 254 16.21 -32.64 12.41
C ALA A 254 15.13 -32.22 13.42
N LEU A 255 14.38 -31.18 13.08
CA LEU A 255 13.36 -30.61 13.96
C LEU A 255 12.01 -31.27 13.73
N THR A 256 11.32 -31.64 14.81
CA THR A 256 9.91 -32.03 14.79
C THR A 256 9.03 -30.88 14.32
N GLU A 257 7.78 -31.16 13.94
CA GLU A 257 6.83 -30.12 13.52
C GLU A 257 6.63 -29.04 14.60
N GLN A 258 6.52 -29.45 15.87
CA GLN A 258 6.38 -28.53 17.01
C GLN A 258 7.63 -27.65 17.18
N GLU A 259 8.82 -28.22 17.08
CA GLU A 259 10.09 -27.47 17.15
C GLU A 259 10.23 -26.50 15.97
N GLN A 260 9.78 -26.88 14.77
CA GLN A 260 9.78 -25.97 13.61
C GLN A 260 8.82 -24.79 13.78
N ILE A 261 7.63 -25.02 14.37
CA ILE A 261 6.69 -23.96 14.70
C ILE A 261 7.28 -23.03 15.75
N GLN A 262 7.91 -23.60 16.79
CA GLN A 262 8.59 -22.82 17.84
C GLN A 262 9.72 -21.97 17.26
N LEU A 263 10.55 -22.54 16.38
CA LEU A 263 11.61 -21.82 15.69
C LEU A 263 11.08 -20.65 14.86
N GLN A 264 10.03 -20.84 14.07
CA GLN A 264 9.42 -19.75 13.29
C GLN A 264 8.87 -18.65 14.20
N ARG A 265 8.25 -18.99 15.34
CA ARG A 265 7.79 -18.01 16.32
C ARG A 265 8.95 -17.20 16.90
N LEU A 266 10.08 -17.84 17.22
CA LEU A 266 11.29 -17.16 17.70
C LEU A 266 11.85 -16.18 16.64
N LEU A 267 11.92 -16.61 15.38
CA LEU A 267 12.42 -15.76 14.28
C LEU A 267 11.46 -14.60 13.97
N GLU A 268 10.14 -14.82 13.99
CA GLU A 268 9.16 -13.75 13.85
C GLU A 268 9.12 -12.80 15.07
N MET A 269 9.39 -13.29 16.28
CA MET A 269 9.55 -12.44 17.47
C MET A 269 10.67 -11.42 17.27
N GLN A 270 11.85 -11.88 16.80
CA GLN A 270 12.98 -11.00 16.48
C GLN A 270 12.67 -10.07 15.30
N ARG A 271 12.01 -10.57 14.26
CA ARG A 271 11.55 -9.73 13.15
C ARG A 271 10.65 -8.58 13.63
N HIS A 272 9.69 -8.86 14.49
CA HIS A 272 8.81 -7.82 15.05
C HIS A 272 9.54 -6.87 16.00
N ALA A 273 10.54 -7.35 16.74
CA ALA A 273 11.42 -6.50 17.55
C ALA A 273 12.24 -5.52 16.69
N ILE A 274 12.54 -5.86 15.43
CA ILE A 274 13.16 -4.92 14.48
C ILE A 274 12.10 -3.98 13.89
N LEU A 275 10.97 -4.52 13.43
CA LEU A 275 9.91 -3.73 12.78
C LEU A 275 9.30 -2.67 13.70
N MET A 276 9.27 -2.89 15.00
CA MET A 276 8.80 -1.89 15.97
C MET A 276 9.71 -0.66 16.08
N TYR A 277 10.78 -0.53 15.29
CA TYR A 277 11.62 0.68 15.16
C TYR A 277 11.49 1.37 13.79
N THR A 278 10.48 1.03 12.98
CA THR A 278 10.25 1.65 11.66
C THR A 278 10.07 3.17 11.77
N SER A 279 11.05 3.97 11.34
CA SER A 279 11.14 5.42 11.61
C SER A 279 9.88 6.27 11.41
N CYS A 280 8.97 5.90 10.50
CA CYS A 280 7.70 6.61 10.26
C CYS A 280 6.84 6.76 11.52
N GLY A 281 6.85 5.79 12.45
CA GLY A 281 6.07 5.86 13.70
C GLY A 281 6.53 6.91 14.72
N TRP A 282 7.55 7.72 14.41
CA TRP A 282 8.12 8.77 15.28
C TRP A 282 8.14 10.11 14.55
N PHE A 283 8.00 10.10 13.21
CA PHE A 283 8.19 11.27 12.37
C PHE A 283 7.12 12.33 12.58
N PHE A 284 5.88 11.88 12.76
CA PHE A 284 4.69 12.72 12.96
C PHE A 284 4.50 13.11 14.44
N ASP A 285 3.43 13.84 14.69
CA ASP A 285 3.29 14.66 15.89
C ASP A 285 2.69 13.90 17.07
N GLU A 286 2.04 12.76 16.83
CA GLU A 286 1.13 12.13 17.79
C GLU A 286 1.30 10.61 17.92
N ILE A 287 1.35 10.15 19.18
CA ILE A 287 1.53 8.73 19.54
C ILE A 287 0.34 7.84 19.14
N SER A 288 -0.86 8.41 19.03
CA SER A 288 -2.05 7.69 18.58
C SER A 288 -2.26 7.69 17.06
N GLY A 289 -1.29 8.24 16.30
CA GLY A 289 -1.29 8.24 14.84
C GLY A 289 -1.25 6.84 14.23
N LEU A 290 -1.51 6.75 12.92
CA LEU A 290 -1.58 5.46 12.21
C LEU A 290 -0.23 4.74 12.23
N GLU A 291 0.84 5.48 11.98
CA GLU A 291 2.23 5.01 11.90
C GLU A 291 2.70 4.52 13.27
N THR A 292 2.44 5.28 14.32
CA THR A 292 2.81 4.91 15.69
C THR A 292 2.00 3.70 16.18
N ASN A 293 0.71 3.61 15.82
CA ASN A 293 -0.07 2.40 16.11
C ASN A 293 0.48 1.17 15.37
N GLN A 294 1.03 1.33 14.15
CA GLN A 294 1.60 0.22 13.39
C GLN A 294 2.82 -0.40 14.08
N ILE A 295 3.73 0.41 14.63
CA ILE A 295 4.89 -0.11 15.38
C ILE A 295 4.49 -0.75 16.71
N LEU A 296 3.43 -0.24 17.34
CA LEU A 296 2.89 -0.80 18.57
C LEU A 296 2.20 -2.13 18.30
N GLN A 297 1.62 -2.33 17.10
CA GLN A 297 1.14 -3.64 16.67
C GLN A 297 2.29 -4.64 16.51
N TYR A 298 3.47 -4.22 16.02
CA TYR A 298 4.64 -5.08 15.98
C TYR A 298 5.15 -5.42 17.38
N ALA A 299 5.26 -4.45 18.28
CA ALA A 299 5.61 -4.67 19.68
C ALA A 299 4.64 -5.66 20.35
N ASN A 300 3.33 -5.44 20.19
CA ASN A 300 2.28 -6.34 20.68
C ASN A 300 2.43 -7.78 20.13
N ARG A 301 2.85 -7.91 18.86
CA ARG A 301 3.07 -9.22 18.24
C ARG A 301 4.32 -9.91 18.77
N ALA A 302 5.40 -9.18 19.03
CA ALA A 302 6.59 -9.70 19.68
C ALA A 302 6.30 -10.20 21.11
N ILE A 303 5.56 -9.41 21.90
CA ILE A 303 5.08 -9.80 23.24
C ILE A 303 4.26 -11.10 23.17
N TYR A 304 3.36 -11.20 22.19
CA TYR A 304 2.55 -12.39 22.00
C TYR A 304 3.40 -13.63 21.69
N TYR A 305 4.45 -13.50 20.86
CA TYR A 305 5.35 -14.63 20.59
C TYR A 305 6.20 -15.01 21.81
N ALA A 306 6.68 -14.04 22.60
CA ALA A 306 7.44 -14.31 23.83
C ALA A 306 6.66 -15.21 24.80
N ARG A 307 5.37 -14.90 25.00
CA ARG A 307 4.45 -15.75 25.77
C ARG A 307 4.32 -17.15 25.15
N GLN A 308 4.18 -17.26 23.83
CA GLN A 308 4.01 -18.57 23.18
C GLN A 308 5.25 -19.47 23.22
N VAL A 309 6.46 -18.90 23.24
CA VAL A 309 7.71 -19.67 23.14
C VAL A 309 8.39 -19.91 24.49
N ALA A 310 8.07 -19.09 25.50
CA ALA A 310 8.72 -19.14 26.81
C ALA A 310 7.79 -18.82 28.00
N ASP A 311 6.49 -18.62 27.77
CA ASP A 311 5.49 -18.27 28.80
C ASP A 311 5.84 -17.00 29.61
N VAL A 312 6.52 -16.05 28.96
CA VAL A 312 6.89 -14.77 29.57
C VAL A 312 5.77 -13.75 29.37
N GLU A 313 5.22 -13.22 30.46
CA GLU A 313 4.18 -12.19 30.45
C GLU A 313 4.77 -10.77 30.49
N LEU A 314 4.92 -10.14 29.32
CA LEU A 314 5.45 -8.78 29.20
C LEU A 314 4.36 -7.71 29.01
N HIS A 315 3.11 -8.11 28.78
CA HIS A 315 2.06 -7.20 28.30
C HIS A 315 1.65 -6.15 29.34
N GLU A 316 1.48 -6.53 30.60
CA GLU A 316 1.03 -5.60 31.65
C GLU A 316 2.07 -4.50 31.91
N GLU A 317 3.34 -4.88 32.04
CA GLU A 317 4.44 -3.93 32.22
C GLU A 317 4.64 -3.05 30.98
N PHE A 318 4.46 -3.59 29.77
CA PHE A 318 4.49 -2.80 28.54
C PHE A 318 3.44 -1.69 28.55
N VAL A 319 2.19 -2.02 28.89
CA VAL A 319 1.08 -1.05 28.98
C VAL A 319 1.37 0.01 30.05
N LYS A 320 1.88 -0.40 31.21
CA LYS A 320 2.25 0.50 32.31
C LYS A 320 3.35 1.50 31.89
N ARG A 321 4.38 1.05 31.18
CA ARG A 321 5.45 1.93 30.65
C ARG A 321 4.92 2.88 29.59
N LEU A 322 4.05 2.40 28.71
CA LEU A 322 3.43 3.22 27.67
C LEU A 322 2.51 4.32 28.24
N ALA A 323 1.98 4.15 29.46
CA ALA A 323 1.21 5.18 30.15
C ALA A 323 2.04 6.43 30.49
N ALA A 324 3.38 6.30 30.56
CA ALA A 324 4.28 7.44 30.74
C ALA A 324 4.50 8.27 29.46
N ALA A 325 4.06 7.77 28.29
CA ALA A 325 4.10 8.51 27.05
C ALA A 325 2.84 9.39 26.93
N PRO A 326 2.94 10.73 27.03
CA PRO A 326 1.77 11.60 26.87
C PRO A 326 1.16 11.46 25.47
N SER A 327 -0.12 11.81 25.32
CA SER A 327 -0.76 11.94 24.01
C SER A 327 -1.34 13.34 23.88
N ASN A 328 -1.36 13.87 22.66
CA ASN A 328 -2.00 15.16 22.36
C ASN A 328 -3.52 15.02 22.20
N THR A 329 -4.06 13.80 22.10
CA THR A 329 -5.49 13.53 21.85
C THR A 329 -6.15 12.58 22.84
N TYR A 330 -5.35 11.75 23.51
CA TYR A 330 -5.77 10.86 24.60
C TYR A 330 -5.05 11.24 25.89
N GLU A 331 -5.41 10.57 26.99
CA GLU A 331 -4.70 10.74 28.27
C GLU A 331 -3.21 10.37 28.15
N ASN A 332 -2.90 9.25 27.48
CA ASN A 332 -1.55 8.77 27.24
C ASN A 332 -1.53 7.69 26.13
N GLY A 333 -0.33 7.23 25.76
CA GLY A 333 -0.13 6.19 24.76
C GLY A 333 -0.78 4.85 25.10
N ALA A 334 -0.92 4.50 26.39
CA ALA A 334 -1.54 3.24 26.81
C ALA A 334 -3.03 3.18 26.45
N VAL A 335 -3.75 4.29 26.60
CA VAL A 335 -5.17 4.39 26.19
C VAL A 335 -5.31 4.15 24.69
N SER A 336 -4.46 4.77 23.87
CA SER A 336 -4.48 4.55 22.42
C SER A 336 -4.15 3.10 22.06
N TYR A 337 -3.13 2.52 22.69
CA TYR A 337 -2.74 1.12 22.49
C TYR A 337 -3.89 0.15 22.81
N GLN A 338 -4.58 0.31 23.94
CA GLN A 338 -5.71 -0.54 24.31
C GLN A 338 -6.88 -0.41 23.34
N LYS A 339 -7.13 0.79 22.81
CA LYS A 339 -8.25 1.07 21.90
C LYS A 339 -7.97 0.64 20.46
N ASN A 340 -6.74 0.85 19.97
CA ASN A 340 -6.41 0.76 18.55
C ASN A 340 -5.51 -0.44 18.22
N VAL A 341 -4.68 -0.90 19.15
CA VAL A 341 -3.65 -1.93 18.90
C VAL A 341 -4.07 -3.29 19.42
N VAL A 342 -4.54 -3.38 20.67
CA VAL A 342 -4.98 -4.66 21.26
C VAL A 342 -6.09 -5.34 20.45
N PRO A 343 -7.15 -4.63 19.99
CA PRO A 343 -8.23 -5.25 19.21
C PRO A 343 -7.79 -5.74 17.83
N ALA A 344 -6.63 -5.29 17.32
CA ALA A 344 -6.06 -5.76 16.07
C ALA A 344 -5.36 -7.13 16.20
N ARG A 345 -5.18 -7.66 17.42
CA ARG A 345 -4.57 -8.98 17.63
C ARG A 345 -5.43 -10.06 16.96
N VAL A 346 -4.80 -10.85 16.10
CA VAL A 346 -5.43 -11.98 15.40
C VAL A 346 -4.80 -13.29 15.89
N ASN A 347 -5.66 -14.19 16.38
CA ASN A 347 -5.37 -15.59 16.67
C ASN A 347 -6.05 -16.50 15.64
N LEU A 348 -5.71 -17.80 15.63
CA LEU A 348 -6.26 -18.75 14.66
C LEU A 348 -7.77 -18.93 14.83
N GLU A 349 -8.29 -18.78 16.05
CA GLU A 349 -9.71 -18.82 16.39
C GLU A 349 -10.49 -17.74 15.65
N ARG A 350 -10.00 -16.50 15.70
CA ARG A 350 -10.61 -15.38 14.97
C ARG A 350 -10.54 -15.58 13.45
N VAL A 351 -9.49 -16.21 12.94
CA VAL A 351 -9.41 -16.60 11.52
C VAL A 351 -10.43 -17.69 11.18
N GLY A 352 -10.63 -18.66 12.08
CA GLY A 352 -11.67 -19.68 11.92
C GLY A 352 -13.08 -19.10 11.91
N MET A 353 -13.40 -18.19 12.84
CA MET A 353 -14.68 -17.45 12.86
C MET A 353 -14.86 -16.67 11.55
N HIS A 354 -13.79 -16.04 11.09
CA HIS A 354 -13.79 -15.30 9.84
C HIS A 354 -14.11 -16.20 8.64
N PHE A 355 -13.44 -17.34 8.54
CA PHE A 355 -13.69 -18.33 7.50
C PHE A 355 -15.15 -18.80 7.51
N ALA A 356 -15.67 -19.13 8.69
CA ALA A 356 -17.05 -19.58 8.86
C ALA A 356 -18.06 -18.57 8.30
N VAL A 357 -17.92 -17.29 8.64
CA VAL A 357 -18.81 -16.24 8.11
C VAL A 357 -18.60 -16.02 6.60
N ALA A 358 -17.36 -15.96 6.13
CA ALA A 358 -17.08 -15.72 4.70
C ALA A 358 -17.62 -16.87 3.83
N SER A 359 -17.59 -18.11 4.33
CA SER A 359 -18.10 -19.31 3.65
C SER A 359 -19.59 -19.22 3.28
N LEU A 360 -20.39 -18.50 4.07
CA LEU A 360 -21.81 -18.22 3.77
C LEU A 360 -21.98 -17.50 2.43
N PHE A 361 -21.04 -16.64 2.07
CA PHE A 361 -21.16 -15.76 0.90
C PHE A 361 -20.33 -16.23 -0.29
N GLU A 362 -19.31 -17.07 -0.09
CA GLU A 362 -18.46 -17.54 -1.18
C GLU A 362 -19.03 -18.76 -1.92
N GLN A 363 -18.69 -18.84 -3.22
CA GLN A 363 -19.11 -19.95 -4.08
C GLN A 363 -18.27 -21.21 -3.85
N TYR A 364 -16.96 -21.04 -3.59
CA TYR A 364 -16.00 -22.13 -3.34
C TYR A 364 -15.20 -21.86 -2.06
N PRO A 365 -15.81 -22.00 -0.87
CA PRO A 365 -15.15 -21.71 0.41
C PRO A 365 -13.88 -22.54 0.64
N GLU A 366 -13.83 -23.77 0.14
CA GLU A 366 -12.70 -24.69 0.26
C GLU A 366 -11.42 -24.22 -0.44
N ARG A 367 -11.52 -23.25 -1.37
CA ARG A 367 -10.37 -22.64 -2.05
C ARG A 367 -10.00 -21.27 -1.51
N MET A 368 -10.65 -20.84 -0.43
CA MET A 368 -10.47 -19.51 0.13
C MET A 368 -9.07 -19.35 0.73
N LYS A 369 -8.36 -18.31 0.31
CA LYS A 369 -7.13 -17.86 0.98
C LYS A 369 -7.48 -16.66 1.84
N LEU A 370 -7.23 -16.76 3.15
CA LEU A 370 -7.50 -15.69 4.11
C LEU A 370 -6.17 -15.04 4.50
N PHE A 371 -5.79 -13.97 3.81
CA PHE A 371 -4.54 -13.23 4.06
C PHE A 371 -3.31 -14.16 4.11
N ASN A 372 -2.71 -14.30 5.30
CA ASN A 372 -1.54 -15.14 5.58
C ASN A 372 -1.90 -16.54 6.09
N TYR A 373 -3.14 -16.97 5.89
CA TYR A 373 -3.65 -18.27 6.34
C TYR A 373 -4.20 -19.06 5.15
N THR A 374 -3.95 -20.37 5.19
CA THR A 374 -4.58 -21.33 4.29
C THR A 374 -5.54 -22.18 5.10
N THR A 375 -6.62 -22.59 4.44
CA THR A 375 -7.64 -23.45 5.04
C THR A 375 -7.73 -24.75 4.26
N GLU A 376 -7.71 -25.87 4.96
CA GLU A 376 -7.96 -27.19 4.40
C GLU A 376 -9.28 -27.68 4.98
N CYS A 377 -10.29 -27.88 4.12
CA CYS A 377 -11.60 -28.37 4.54
C CYS A 377 -11.60 -29.90 4.58
N GLU A 378 -11.85 -30.47 5.76
CA GLU A 378 -12.07 -31.90 5.92
C GLU A 378 -13.49 -32.25 5.49
N VAL A 379 -14.48 -31.48 5.98
CA VAL A 379 -15.89 -31.59 5.63
C VAL A 379 -16.47 -30.19 5.53
N PHE A 380 -17.28 -29.92 4.51
CA PHE A 380 -17.98 -28.66 4.37
C PHE A 380 -19.32 -28.86 3.67
N GLU A 381 -20.40 -28.42 4.30
CA GLU A 381 -21.76 -28.49 3.78
C GLU A 381 -22.40 -27.10 3.80
N LYS A 382 -23.06 -26.75 2.70
CA LYS A 382 -23.72 -25.46 2.53
C LYS A 382 -25.12 -25.63 1.98
N LEU A 383 -26.10 -25.30 2.81
CA LEU A 383 -27.52 -25.42 2.51
C LEU A 383 -28.13 -24.04 2.30
N VAL A 384 -28.97 -23.91 1.28
CA VAL A 384 -29.64 -22.64 0.93
C VAL A 384 -31.15 -22.87 0.87
N ALA A 385 -31.89 -22.12 1.69
CA ALA A 385 -33.36 -22.13 1.72
C ALA A 385 -33.90 -20.70 1.56
N GLY A 386 -34.22 -20.32 0.33
CA GLY A 386 -34.70 -18.96 0.02
C GLY A 386 -33.66 -17.88 0.34
N LYS A 387 -33.92 -17.07 1.39
CA LYS A 387 -32.99 -16.03 1.87
C LYS A 387 -32.03 -16.53 2.95
N GLN A 388 -32.24 -17.73 3.45
CA GLN A 388 -31.47 -18.31 4.55
C GLN A 388 -30.36 -19.19 4.00
N THR A 389 -29.23 -19.21 4.70
CA THR A 389 -28.08 -20.05 4.32
C THR A 389 -27.44 -20.61 5.57
N LEU A 390 -27.21 -21.91 5.61
CA LEU A 390 -26.50 -22.60 6.67
C LEU A 390 -25.19 -23.16 6.09
N ALA A 391 -24.06 -22.85 6.72
CA ALA A 391 -22.76 -23.42 6.41
C ALA A 391 -22.25 -24.18 7.64
N ILE A 392 -21.89 -25.44 7.45
CA ILE A 392 -21.36 -26.32 8.49
C ILE A 392 -20.03 -26.84 7.99
N GLY A 393 -18.98 -26.80 8.81
CA GLY A 393 -17.67 -27.22 8.34
C GLY A 393 -16.72 -27.66 9.44
N ARG A 394 -15.82 -28.56 9.06
CA ARG A 394 -14.65 -28.98 9.83
C ARG A 394 -13.42 -28.64 9.01
N VAL A 395 -12.60 -27.73 9.52
CA VAL A 395 -11.50 -27.11 8.78
C VAL A 395 -10.22 -27.03 9.60
N THR A 396 -9.10 -27.16 8.93
CA THR A 396 -7.77 -26.88 9.48
C THR A 396 -7.28 -25.54 8.96
N VAL A 397 -7.04 -24.60 9.86
CA VAL A 397 -6.40 -23.32 9.50
C VAL A 397 -4.91 -23.44 9.78
N ARG A 398 -4.08 -23.19 8.75
CA ARG A 398 -2.62 -23.18 8.83
C ARG A 398 -2.10 -21.76 8.58
N SER A 399 -1.22 -21.28 9.45
CA SER A 399 -0.48 -20.04 9.20
C SER A 399 0.60 -20.26 8.14
N ARG A 400 0.70 -19.38 7.15
CA ARG A 400 1.81 -19.35 6.19
C ARG A 400 3.10 -18.77 6.78
N ILE A 401 2.99 -18.13 7.95
CA ILE A 401 4.12 -17.45 8.61
C ILE A 401 4.80 -18.39 9.60
N THR A 402 4.03 -19.01 10.50
CA THR A 402 4.56 -19.86 11.57
C THR A 402 4.32 -21.35 11.35
N ARG A 403 3.56 -21.72 10.31
CA ARG A 403 3.06 -23.08 10.04
C ARG A 403 2.23 -23.71 11.15
N SER A 404 1.89 -22.95 12.19
CA SER A 404 0.97 -23.43 13.22
C SER A 404 -0.38 -23.76 12.59
N ARG A 405 -0.86 -24.96 12.88
CA ARG A 405 -2.17 -25.46 12.48
C ARG A 405 -3.12 -25.51 13.67
N LYS A 406 -4.40 -25.26 13.42
CA LYS A 406 -5.46 -25.51 14.40
C LYS A 406 -6.71 -26.00 13.69
N HIS A 407 -7.35 -27.00 14.28
CA HIS A 407 -8.58 -27.59 13.78
C HIS A 407 -9.78 -26.85 14.39
N PHE A 408 -10.81 -26.67 13.57
CA PHE A 408 -12.04 -26.00 13.95
C PHE A 408 -13.24 -26.72 13.35
N SER A 409 -14.27 -26.89 14.16
CA SER A 409 -15.62 -27.25 13.70
C SER A 409 -16.51 -26.03 13.87
N PHE A 410 -17.33 -25.71 12.88
CA PHE A 410 -18.21 -24.54 12.94
C PHE A 410 -19.57 -24.83 12.33
N ALA A 411 -20.54 -24.02 12.75
CA ALA A 411 -21.82 -23.83 12.09
C ALA A 411 -22.09 -22.33 12.00
N ALA A 412 -22.53 -21.86 10.84
CA ALA A 412 -22.84 -20.46 10.59
C ALA A 412 -24.16 -20.36 9.82
N LEU A 413 -25.11 -19.59 10.36
CA LEU A 413 -26.45 -19.39 9.85
C LEU A 413 -26.65 -17.92 9.47
N HIS A 414 -26.99 -17.68 8.20
CA HIS A 414 -27.46 -16.40 7.70
C HIS A 414 -28.99 -16.41 7.62
N LEU A 415 -29.63 -15.51 8.36
CA LEU A 415 -31.09 -15.36 8.38
C LEU A 415 -31.60 -14.35 7.33
N GLY A 416 -30.69 -13.67 6.63
CA GLY A 416 -30.97 -12.58 5.71
C GLY A 416 -30.49 -11.21 6.22
N GLN A 417 -30.37 -10.25 5.29
CA GLN A 417 -29.76 -8.94 5.55
C GLN A 417 -28.41 -9.08 6.27
N GLN A 418 -28.25 -8.47 7.45
CA GLN A 418 -27.03 -8.48 8.26
C GLN A 418 -27.03 -9.52 9.40
N ASN A 419 -28.08 -10.34 9.51
CA ASN A 419 -28.28 -11.24 10.64
C ASN A 419 -27.52 -12.56 10.41
N ILE A 420 -26.40 -12.71 11.10
CA ILE A 420 -25.54 -13.89 11.06
C ILE A 420 -25.35 -14.39 12.49
N ILE A 421 -25.56 -15.68 12.70
CA ILE A 421 -25.29 -16.39 13.94
C ILE A 421 -24.28 -17.47 13.60
N GLY A 422 -23.15 -17.51 14.31
CA GLY A 422 -22.21 -18.60 14.15
C GLY A 422 -21.57 -19.03 15.46
N ASN A 423 -21.18 -20.29 15.48
CA ASN A 423 -20.52 -20.94 16.59
C ASN A 423 -19.29 -21.70 16.06
N ILE A 424 -18.19 -21.70 16.81
CA ILE A 424 -16.96 -22.41 16.44
C ILE A 424 -16.39 -23.18 17.64
N SER A 425 -16.09 -24.47 17.48
CA SER A 425 -15.41 -25.31 18.46
C SER A 425 -13.99 -25.66 18.01
N THR A 426 -13.06 -25.74 18.97
CA THR A 426 -11.67 -26.18 18.73
C THR A 426 -11.38 -27.57 19.29
N GLN A 427 -12.35 -28.17 19.98
CA GLN A 427 -12.20 -29.42 20.72
C GLN A 427 -13.15 -30.53 20.24
N MET A 428 -14.07 -30.21 19.33
CA MET A 428 -15.04 -31.17 18.81
C MET A 428 -14.33 -32.29 18.03
N ASP A 429 -14.61 -33.54 18.41
CA ASP A 429 -14.12 -34.71 17.68
C ASP A 429 -14.89 -34.94 16.37
N GLY A 430 -14.42 -35.89 15.57
CA GLY A 430 -15.04 -36.19 14.28
C GLY A 430 -16.42 -36.83 14.39
N ALA A 431 -16.69 -37.61 15.44
CA ALA A 431 -17.94 -38.33 15.60
C ALA A 431 -19.08 -37.38 16.00
N SER A 432 -18.85 -36.54 17.02
CA SER A 432 -19.80 -35.49 17.42
C SER A 432 -20.05 -34.48 16.30
N PHE A 433 -19.04 -34.19 15.47
CA PHE A 433 -19.23 -33.32 14.30
C PHE A 433 -20.17 -33.95 13.26
N GLN A 434 -20.05 -35.25 12.99
CA GLN A 434 -20.95 -35.94 12.05
C GLN A 434 -22.38 -36.00 12.56
N GLU A 435 -22.58 -36.22 13.86
CA GLU A 435 -23.90 -36.18 14.49
C GLU A 435 -24.52 -34.78 14.37
N MET A 436 -23.76 -33.73 14.73
CA MET A 436 -24.17 -32.33 14.57
C MET A 436 -24.52 -32.01 13.11
N LEU A 437 -23.69 -32.44 12.15
CA LEU A 437 -23.93 -32.21 10.74
C LEU A 437 -25.27 -32.82 10.30
N HIS A 438 -25.54 -34.06 10.69
CA HIS A 438 -26.78 -34.76 10.36
C HIS A 438 -28.01 -34.05 10.96
N GLU A 439 -28.00 -33.76 12.27
CA GLU A 439 -29.13 -33.12 12.94
C GLU A 439 -29.40 -31.70 12.45
N LEU A 440 -28.36 -30.89 12.24
CA LEU A 440 -28.50 -29.53 11.71
C LEU A 440 -29.06 -29.53 10.29
N THR A 441 -28.63 -30.47 9.44
CA THR A 441 -29.12 -30.60 8.07
C THR A 441 -30.60 -30.93 8.05
N ALA A 442 -31.01 -31.95 8.82
CA ALA A 442 -32.42 -32.35 8.93
C ALA A 442 -33.32 -31.23 9.51
N ALA A 443 -32.84 -30.51 10.53
CA ALA A 443 -33.57 -29.37 11.10
C ALA A 443 -33.72 -28.20 10.11
N PHE A 444 -32.69 -27.94 9.29
CA PHE A 444 -32.73 -26.88 8.29
C PHE A 444 -33.67 -27.21 7.13
N GLU A 445 -33.72 -28.47 6.68
CA GLU A 445 -34.64 -28.93 5.63
C GLU A 445 -36.12 -28.84 6.07
N THR A 446 -36.39 -29.03 7.36
CA THR A 446 -37.73 -28.92 7.95
C THR A 446 -38.13 -27.48 8.31
N SER A 447 -37.29 -26.49 8.00
CA SER A 447 -37.50 -25.05 8.28
C SER A 447 -37.69 -24.69 9.76
N ASP A 448 -37.29 -25.54 10.70
CA ASP A 448 -37.30 -25.24 12.14
C ASP A 448 -36.01 -24.52 12.56
N LEU A 449 -35.98 -23.21 12.29
CA LEU A 449 -34.83 -22.37 12.65
C LEU A 449 -34.59 -22.29 14.16
N GLY A 450 -35.63 -22.44 14.98
CA GLY A 450 -35.50 -22.46 16.43
C GLY A 450 -34.67 -23.66 16.87
N ARG A 451 -34.99 -24.84 16.30
CA ARG A 451 -34.21 -26.07 16.51
C ARG A 451 -32.80 -25.95 15.96
N VAL A 452 -32.59 -25.38 14.77
CA VAL A 452 -31.23 -25.14 14.22
C VAL A 452 -30.39 -24.31 15.18
N ILE A 453 -30.92 -23.18 15.67
CA ILE A 453 -30.20 -22.30 16.60
C ILE A 453 -29.92 -23.00 17.94
N ALA A 454 -30.87 -23.80 18.45
CA ALA A 454 -30.67 -24.59 19.67
C ALA A 454 -29.56 -25.63 19.49
N LEU A 455 -29.62 -26.42 18.41
CA LEU A 455 -28.60 -27.43 18.08
C LEU A 455 -27.21 -26.80 17.91
N MET A 456 -27.11 -25.65 17.25
CA MET A 456 -25.84 -24.92 17.14
C MET A 456 -25.27 -24.54 18.52
N GLN A 457 -26.12 -24.23 19.50
CA GLN A 457 -25.71 -23.89 20.86
C GLN A 457 -25.39 -25.13 21.70
N ASP A 458 -26.12 -26.23 21.50
CA ASP A 458 -25.93 -27.48 22.24
C ASP A 458 -24.62 -28.18 21.85
N TYR A 459 -24.32 -28.29 20.54
CA TYR A 459 -23.09 -28.92 20.06
C TYR A 459 -21.86 -28.00 20.16
N ILE A 460 -22.05 -26.68 20.08
CA ILE A 460 -20.97 -25.70 20.09
C ILE A 460 -21.23 -24.67 21.19
N SER A 461 -20.85 -25.03 22.41
CA SER A 461 -20.98 -24.20 23.62
C SER A 461 -20.05 -22.98 23.66
N SER A 462 -19.14 -22.86 22.69
CA SER A 462 -18.10 -21.83 22.60
C SER A 462 -18.55 -20.54 21.92
N ASP A 463 -17.65 -19.55 21.89
CA ASP A 463 -17.81 -18.17 21.45
C ASP A 463 -18.79 -17.99 20.26
N LYS A 464 -19.89 -17.29 20.54
CA LYS A 464 -20.84 -16.82 19.52
C LYS A 464 -20.21 -15.68 18.72
N PHE A 465 -20.30 -15.76 17.40
CA PHE A 465 -19.91 -14.68 16.52
C PHE A 465 -21.04 -14.24 15.59
N SER A 466 -20.92 -13.00 15.15
CA SER A 466 -21.82 -12.27 14.27
C SER A 466 -20.99 -11.53 13.23
N ILE A 467 -21.66 -10.77 12.35
CA ILE A 467 -21.00 -9.89 11.38
C ILE A 467 -20.06 -8.85 12.03
N GLN A 468 -20.21 -8.54 13.32
CA GLN A 468 -19.37 -7.58 14.03
C GLN A 468 -17.97 -8.11 14.34
N GLN A 469 -17.79 -9.43 14.44
CA GLN A 469 -16.50 -10.05 14.72
C GLN A 469 -15.64 -10.27 13.46
N LEU A 470 -16.18 -10.01 12.26
CA LEU A 470 -15.44 -10.05 11.00
C LEU A 470 -14.32 -9.02 10.95
N PHE A 471 -13.29 -9.30 10.14
CA PHE A 471 -12.30 -8.29 9.76
C PHE A 471 -12.98 -7.18 8.95
N VAL A 472 -12.47 -5.96 9.07
CA VAL A 472 -13.11 -4.76 8.51
C VAL A 472 -13.33 -4.88 7.00
N ASP A 473 -12.35 -5.36 6.26
CA ASP A 473 -12.43 -5.48 4.79
C ASP A 473 -13.44 -6.52 4.34
N GLU A 474 -13.54 -7.61 5.09
CA GLU A 474 -14.44 -8.72 4.78
C GLU A 474 -15.86 -8.40 5.22
N LYS A 475 -16.03 -7.69 6.34
CA LYS A 475 -17.30 -7.05 6.70
C LYS A 475 -17.78 -6.11 5.59
N ARG A 476 -16.89 -5.25 5.04
CA ARG A 476 -17.21 -4.37 3.91
C ARG A 476 -17.63 -5.18 2.68
N LYS A 477 -16.93 -6.27 2.36
CA LYS A 477 -17.24 -7.16 1.23
C LYS A 477 -18.60 -7.83 1.37
N VAL A 478 -18.90 -8.39 2.55
CA VAL A 478 -20.21 -9.00 2.85
C VAL A 478 -21.33 -7.98 2.75
N LEU A 479 -21.18 -6.82 3.39
CA LEU A 479 -22.17 -5.74 3.33
C LEU A 479 -22.37 -5.23 1.89
N LYS A 480 -21.29 -5.06 1.11
CA LYS A 480 -21.38 -4.69 -0.29
C LYS A 480 -22.19 -5.70 -1.10
N ARG A 481 -21.96 -7.02 -0.94
CA ARG A 481 -22.77 -8.06 -1.62
C ARG A 481 -24.25 -7.98 -1.26
N ILE A 482 -24.58 -7.74 0.00
CA ILE A 482 -25.97 -7.58 0.47
C ILE A 482 -26.59 -6.33 -0.16
N THR A 483 -25.87 -5.20 -0.12
CA THR A 483 -26.32 -3.93 -0.69
C THR A 483 -26.48 -3.99 -2.21
N ASP A 484 -25.54 -4.61 -2.94
CA ASP A 484 -25.61 -4.77 -4.40
C ASP A 484 -26.87 -5.54 -4.83
N ARG A 485 -27.29 -6.55 -4.06
CA ARG A 485 -28.53 -7.28 -4.33
C ARG A 485 -29.76 -6.38 -4.15
N SER A 486 -29.79 -5.56 -3.10
CA SER A 486 -30.88 -4.61 -2.85
C SER A 486 -30.91 -3.51 -3.91
N LEU A 487 -29.74 -2.97 -4.30
CA LEU A 487 -29.62 -1.92 -5.30
C LEU A 487 -30.10 -2.37 -6.69
N ARG A 488 -29.96 -3.65 -7.06
CA ARG A 488 -30.53 -4.18 -8.31
C ARG A 488 -32.06 -4.06 -8.38
N HIS A 489 -32.75 -4.30 -7.26
CA HIS A 489 -34.20 -4.12 -7.21
C HIS A 489 -34.58 -2.64 -7.34
N ILE A 490 -33.92 -1.78 -6.56
CA ILE A 490 -34.11 -0.32 -6.60
C ILE A 490 -33.88 0.22 -8.03
N ARG A 491 -32.86 -0.28 -8.74
CA ARG A 491 -32.58 0.09 -10.13
C ARG A 491 -33.72 -0.21 -11.08
N ARG A 492 -34.33 -1.39 -10.95
CA ARG A 492 -35.49 -1.77 -11.77
C ARG A 492 -36.69 -0.86 -11.51
N ASP A 493 -36.93 -0.53 -10.24
CA ASP A 493 -38.06 0.31 -9.85
C ASP A 493 -37.88 1.75 -10.38
N PHE A 494 -36.67 2.33 -10.25
CA PHE A 494 -36.37 3.64 -10.84
C PHE A 494 -36.48 3.66 -12.36
N ARG A 495 -36.01 2.61 -13.04
CA ARG A 495 -36.16 2.46 -14.48
C ARG A 495 -37.63 2.38 -14.89
N GLN A 496 -38.44 1.61 -14.18
CA GLN A 496 -39.87 1.53 -14.44
C GLN A 496 -40.57 2.88 -14.27
N ILE A 497 -40.23 3.65 -13.22
CA ILE A 497 -40.75 5.01 -13.01
C ILE A 497 -40.36 5.91 -14.18
N TYR A 498 -39.09 5.87 -14.61
CA TYR A 498 -38.60 6.67 -15.72
C TYR A 498 -39.31 6.34 -17.04
N ASP A 499 -39.37 5.05 -17.41
CA ASP A 499 -39.93 4.61 -18.69
C ASP A 499 -41.45 4.84 -18.76
N SER A 500 -42.18 4.55 -17.67
CA SER A 500 -43.65 4.66 -17.63
C SER A 500 -44.13 6.11 -17.64
N ASN A 501 -43.30 7.05 -17.16
CA ASN A 501 -43.66 8.47 -17.07
C ASN A 501 -42.92 9.35 -18.08
N TYR A 502 -42.14 8.78 -19.01
CA TYR A 502 -41.27 9.55 -19.90
C TYR A 502 -42.02 10.63 -20.70
N GLN A 503 -43.18 10.28 -21.29
CA GLN A 503 -43.98 11.22 -22.08
C GLN A 503 -44.58 12.33 -21.22
N LEU A 504 -45.07 12.00 -20.01
CA LEU A 504 -45.60 12.97 -19.06
C LEU A 504 -44.50 13.94 -18.61
N MET A 505 -43.35 13.42 -18.18
CA MET A 505 -42.21 14.24 -17.77
C MET A 505 -41.73 15.15 -18.90
N THR A 506 -41.76 14.65 -20.15
CA THR A 506 -41.37 15.43 -21.34
C THR A 506 -42.38 16.55 -21.60
N GLY A 507 -43.69 16.27 -21.49
CA GLY A 507 -44.74 17.26 -21.61
C GLY A 507 -44.61 18.37 -20.56
N MET A 508 -44.38 18.00 -19.29
CA MET A 508 -44.14 18.95 -18.20
C MET A 508 -42.95 19.87 -18.50
N GLN A 509 -41.82 19.29 -18.94
CA GLN A 509 -40.63 20.07 -19.27
C GLN A 509 -40.85 21.03 -20.44
N ASN A 510 -41.51 20.59 -21.50
CA ASN A 510 -41.82 21.42 -22.67
C ASN A 510 -42.81 22.55 -22.35
N SER A 511 -43.67 22.35 -21.33
CA SER A 511 -44.59 23.37 -20.81
C SER A 511 -43.99 24.20 -19.67
N GLU A 512 -42.67 24.10 -19.43
CA GLU A 512 -41.97 24.81 -18.36
C GLU A 512 -42.52 24.54 -16.94
N ILE A 513 -43.21 23.40 -16.77
CA ILE A 513 -43.72 22.95 -15.48
C ILE A 513 -42.60 22.23 -14.72
N PRO A 514 -42.27 22.66 -13.48
CA PRO A 514 -41.24 22.00 -12.68
C PRO A 514 -41.54 20.52 -12.43
N LEU A 515 -40.60 19.65 -12.77
CA LEU A 515 -40.69 18.23 -12.43
C LEU A 515 -40.61 18.04 -10.90
N PRO A 516 -41.54 17.26 -10.32
CA PRO A 516 -41.45 16.76 -8.95
C PRO A 516 -40.08 16.13 -8.65
N GLU A 517 -39.61 16.28 -7.41
CA GLU A 517 -38.31 15.78 -6.96
C GLU A 517 -38.13 14.26 -7.16
N ALA A 518 -39.21 13.50 -6.97
CA ALA A 518 -39.22 12.05 -7.20
C ALA A 518 -38.84 11.68 -8.65
N TYR A 519 -39.40 12.39 -9.64
CA TYR A 519 -39.06 12.18 -11.05
C TYR A 519 -37.65 12.63 -11.39
N ARG A 520 -37.20 13.77 -10.86
CA ARG A 520 -35.81 14.23 -11.03
C ARG A 520 -34.81 13.21 -10.49
N THR A 521 -35.11 12.62 -9.33
CA THR A 521 -34.28 11.59 -8.71
C THR A 521 -34.23 10.32 -9.56
N ALA A 522 -35.38 9.87 -10.08
CA ALA A 522 -35.46 8.71 -10.96
C ALA A 522 -34.66 8.90 -12.25
N ILE A 523 -34.83 10.05 -12.93
CA ILE A 523 -34.08 10.41 -14.14
C ILE A 523 -32.58 10.42 -13.85
N LYS A 524 -32.17 11.13 -12.79
CA LYS A 524 -30.76 11.23 -12.40
C LYS A 524 -30.15 9.85 -12.16
N TYR A 525 -30.85 8.97 -11.43
CA TYR A 525 -30.37 7.63 -11.14
C TYR A 525 -30.20 6.79 -12.43
N VAL A 526 -31.24 6.73 -13.26
CA VAL A 526 -31.26 5.91 -14.49
C VAL A 526 -30.18 6.36 -15.49
N LEU A 527 -30.08 7.67 -15.74
CA LEU A 527 -29.10 8.19 -16.71
C LEU A 527 -27.65 7.99 -16.26
N ASN A 528 -27.37 8.15 -14.96
CA ASN A 528 -26.04 7.89 -14.42
C ASN A 528 -25.67 6.40 -14.49
N GLU A 529 -26.62 5.50 -14.23
CA GLU A 529 -26.39 4.06 -14.36
C GLU A 529 -26.15 3.65 -15.81
N ASP A 530 -26.98 4.14 -16.76
CA ASP A 530 -26.82 3.83 -18.18
C ASP A 530 -25.46 4.33 -18.72
N LEU A 531 -25.04 5.52 -18.31
CA LEU A 531 -23.74 6.06 -18.69
C LEU A 531 -22.58 5.26 -18.09
N HIS A 532 -22.72 4.82 -16.84
CA HIS A 532 -21.73 3.97 -16.21
C HIS A 532 -21.66 2.60 -16.90
N GLN A 533 -22.80 1.99 -17.23
CA GLN A 533 -22.87 0.72 -17.97
C GLN A 533 -22.26 0.86 -19.37
N PHE A 534 -22.53 1.95 -20.09
CA PHE A 534 -21.94 2.20 -21.41
C PHE A 534 -20.41 2.11 -21.41
N PHE A 535 -19.74 2.69 -20.41
CA PHE A 535 -18.28 2.60 -20.28
C PHE A 535 -17.76 1.27 -19.72
N GLN A 536 -18.64 0.39 -19.24
CA GLN A 536 -18.28 -0.98 -18.84
C GLN A 536 -18.36 -1.98 -20.00
N GLU A 537 -19.12 -1.66 -21.06
CA GLU A 537 -19.29 -2.55 -22.21
C GLU A 537 -18.09 -2.50 -23.17
N ASP A 538 -17.84 -3.62 -23.86
CA ASP A 538 -16.67 -3.82 -24.74
C ASP A 538 -16.74 -3.06 -26.06
N HIS A 539 -17.81 -2.29 -26.34
CA HIS A 539 -18.01 -1.58 -27.60
C HIS A 539 -18.45 -0.12 -27.35
N LEU A 540 -17.85 0.82 -28.09
CA LEU A 540 -18.23 2.24 -28.03
C LEU A 540 -19.34 2.52 -29.05
N ASP A 541 -20.59 2.23 -28.68
CA ASP A 541 -21.75 2.52 -29.53
C ASP A 541 -22.04 4.04 -29.57
N GLN A 542 -21.73 4.67 -30.71
CA GLN A 542 -21.96 6.10 -30.92
C GLN A 542 -23.44 6.51 -30.81
N ARG A 543 -24.38 5.66 -31.24
CA ARG A 543 -25.81 5.95 -31.20
C ARG A 543 -26.31 5.96 -29.76
N MET A 544 -25.89 4.99 -28.97
CA MET A 544 -26.22 4.92 -27.54
C MET A 544 -25.64 6.12 -26.79
N LEU A 545 -24.36 6.44 -26.98
CA LEU A 545 -23.73 7.58 -26.31
C LEU A 545 -24.41 8.91 -26.69
N ARG A 546 -24.73 9.11 -27.97
CA ARG A 546 -25.46 10.30 -28.45
C ARG A 546 -26.80 10.45 -27.74
N ARG A 547 -27.55 9.35 -27.63
CA ARG A 547 -28.83 9.33 -26.91
C ARG A 547 -28.64 9.73 -25.46
N LEU A 548 -27.68 9.13 -24.76
CA LEU A 548 -27.40 9.45 -23.35
C LEU A 548 -27.03 10.92 -23.18
N VAL A 549 -26.11 11.46 -23.97
CA VAL A 549 -25.72 12.88 -23.92
C VAL A 549 -26.92 13.79 -24.15
N SER A 550 -27.78 13.46 -25.11
CA SER A 550 -29.01 14.21 -25.38
C SER A 550 -29.96 14.20 -24.19
N GLU A 551 -30.13 13.05 -23.53
CA GLU A 551 -30.98 12.94 -22.34
C GLU A 551 -30.39 13.73 -21.15
N PHE A 552 -29.07 13.66 -20.92
CA PHE A 552 -28.41 14.47 -19.89
C PHE A 552 -28.61 15.97 -20.11
N LYS A 553 -28.48 16.43 -21.37
CA LYS A 553 -28.72 17.84 -21.75
C LYS A 553 -30.19 18.22 -21.61
N LYS A 554 -31.10 17.35 -22.05
CA LYS A 554 -32.54 17.54 -21.93
C LYS A 554 -32.92 17.73 -20.47
N TRP A 555 -32.63 16.76 -19.61
CA TRP A 555 -33.12 16.78 -18.23
C TRP A 555 -32.28 17.62 -17.26
N GLN A 556 -31.12 18.11 -17.69
CA GLN A 556 -30.20 18.92 -16.88
C GLN A 556 -29.87 18.26 -15.53
N VAL A 557 -29.59 16.95 -15.56
CA VAL A 557 -29.24 16.19 -14.35
C VAL A 557 -27.73 16.18 -14.13
N GLY A 558 -27.32 16.33 -12.87
CA GLY A 558 -25.92 16.21 -12.47
C GLY A 558 -25.43 14.75 -12.40
N PHE A 559 -24.11 14.58 -12.38
CA PHE A 559 -23.47 13.28 -12.23
C PHE A 559 -23.46 12.82 -10.77
N SER A 560 -23.68 11.53 -10.53
CA SER A 560 -23.72 10.93 -9.19
C SER A 560 -22.33 10.58 -8.64
N SER A 561 -21.38 10.21 -9.50
CA SER A 561 -19.98 9.97 -9.12
C SER A 561 -19.02 10.29 -10.26
N LEU A 562 -18.58 11.54 -10.32
CA LEU A 562 -17.63 12.01 -11.33
C LEU A 562 -16.29 11.24 -11.32
N PRO A 563 -15.65 10.96 -10.16
CA PRO A 563 -14.36 10.26 -10.15
C PRO A 563 -14.43 8.83 -10.71
N GLN A 564 -15.48 8.08 -10.36
CA GLN A 564 -15.63 6.70 -10.84
C GLN A 564 -15.93 6.66 -12.35
N LEU A 565 -16.80 7.56 -12.81
CA LEU A 565 -17.12 7.70 -14.22
C LEU A 565 -15.88 8.10 -15.04
N SER A 566 -15.11 9.09 -14.54
CA SER A 566 -13.87 9.56 -15.16
C SER A 566 -12.86 8.43 -15.34
N LEU A 567 -12.62 7.65 -14.27
CA LEU A 567 -11.73 6.50 -14.32
C LEU A 567 -12.23 5.43 -15.32
N LYS A 568 -13.50 5.05 -15.26
CA LYS A 568 -14.07 4.00 -16.11
C LYS A 568 -14.07 4.39 -17.59
N ALA A 569 -14.46 5.63 -17.90
CA ALA A 569 -14.40 6.15 -19.26
C ALA A 569 -12.96 6.23 -19.76
N GLY A 570 -12.01 6.69 -18.94
CA GLY A 570 -10.57 6.71 -19.25
C GLY A 570 -10.02 5.31 -19.55
N GLU A 571 -10.31 4.32 -18.69
CA GLU A 571 -9.93 2.92 -18.90
C GLU A 571 -10.51 2.33 -20.19
N ARG A 572 -11.79 2.64 -20.49
CA ARG A 572 -12.46 2.13 -21.68
C ARG A 572 -11.87 2.70 -22.96
N LEU A 573 -11.57 4.00 -22.99
CA LEU A 573 -10.92 4.69 -24.09
C LEU A 573 -9.50 4.18 -24.29
N TYR A 574 -8.75 3.94 -23.22
CA TYR A 574 -7.42 3.33 -23.29
C TYR A 574 -7.47 1.95 -23.93
N LYS A 575 -8.39 1.07 -23.51
CA LYS A 575 -8.58 -0.25 -24.15
C LYS A 575 -8.94 -0.14 -25.64
N ALA A 576 -9.76 0.84 -26.02
CA ALA A 576 -10.09 1.07 -27.42
C ALA A 576 -8.85 1.53 -28.23
N LEU A 577 -7.96 2.33 -27.64
CA LEU A 577 -6.69 2.71 -28.27
C LEU A 577 -5.72 1.53 -28.37
N GLN A 578 -5.68 0.62 -27.39
CA GLN A 578 -4.89 -0.62 -27.51
C GLN A 578 -5.37 -1.49 -28.67
N GLN A 579 -6.68 -1.64 -28.83
CA GLN A 579 -7.26 -2.34 -29.99
C GLN A 579 -6.89 -1.65 -31.32
N LEU A 580 -6.85 -0.32 -31.32
CA LEU A 580 -6.40 0.45 -32.48
C LEU A 580 -4.92 0.23 -32.79
N ASP A 581 -4.07 0.07 -31.77
CA ASP A 581 -2.64 -0.23 -31.94
C ASP A 581 -2.42 -1.61 -32.56
N GLU A 582 -3.15 -2.62 -32.07
CA GLU A 582 -3.10 -3.97 -32.60
C GLU A 582 -3.59 -4.05 -34.05
N GLN A 583 -4.66 -3.30 -34.37
CA GLN A 583 -5.29 -3.28 -35.69
C GLN A 583 -5.75 -1.87 -36.06
N PRO A 584 -4.91 -1.08 -36.75
CA PRO A 584 -5.25 0.27 -37.19
C PRO A 584 -6.53 0.29 -38.03
N ASN A 585 -7.54 0.99 -37.55
CA ASN A 585 -8.88 1.01 -38.15
C ASN A 585 -9.52 2.41 -38.00
N SER A 586 -9.80 3.06 -39.13
CA SER A 586 -10.43 4.39 -39.18
C SER A 586 -11.80 4.44 -38.49
N GLU A 587 -12.59 3.37 -38.53
CA GLU A 587 -13.90 3.32 -37.85
C GLU A 587 -13.73 3.33 -36.33
N LEU A 588 -12.78 2.55 -35.81
CA LEU A 588 -12.49 2.52 -34.38
C LEU A 588 -11.93 3.87 -33.89
N LEU A 589 -11.01 4.47 -34.64
CA LEU A 589 -10.50 5.80 -34.34
C LEU A 589 -11.62 6.85 -34.32
N GLN A 590 -12.53 6.81 -35.29
CA GLN A 590 -13.70 7.70 -35.31
C GLN A 590 -14.61 7.49 -34.09
N ARG A 591 -14.81 6.25 -33.64
CA ARG A 591 -15.57 5.96 -32.41
C ARG A 591 -14.90 6.55 -31.18
N ILE A 592 -13.57 6.44 -31.05
CA ILE A 592 -12.81 6.99 -29.92
C ILE A 592 -12.90 8.51 -29.91
N VAL A 593 -12.62 9.17 -31.03
CA VAL A 593 -12.70 10.63 -31.18
C VAL A 593 -14.11 11.13 -30.84
N TYR A 594 -15.13 10.48 -31.40
CA TYR A 594 -16.53 10.83 -31.11
C TYR A 594 -16.85 10.69 -29.62
N SER A 595 -16.41 9.61 -28.97
CA SER A 595 -16.63 9.41 -27.55
C SER A 595 -15.98 10.50 -26.70
N LEU A 596 -14.74 10.89 -27.01
CA LEU A 596 -14.04 11.99 -26.32
C LEU A 596 -14.79 13.33 -26.47
N GLN A 597 -15.22 13.68 -27.69
CA GLN A 597 -16.02 14.89 -27.94
C GLN A 597 -17.33 14.89 -27.14
N GLN A 598 -18.03 13.76 -27.08
CA GLN A 598 -19.29 13.64 -26.35
C GLN A 598 -19.09 13.79 -24.83
N VAL A 599 -18.01 13.24 -24.30
CA VAL A 599 -17.66 13.36 -22.88
C VAL A 599 -17.24 14.79 -22.53
N GLU A 600 -16.48 15.46 -23.40
CA GLU A 600 -16.14 16.88 -23.26
C GLU A 600 -17.40 17.76 -23.33
N ALA A 601 -18.36 17.43 -24.20
CA ALA A 601 -19.65 18.13 -24.28
C ALA A 601 -20.50 17.99 -23.01
N LEU A 602 -20.26 16.94 -22.21
CA LEU A 602 -20.83 16.74 -20.88
C LEU A 602 -20.01 17.42 -19.76
N ARG A 603 -18.88 18.06 -20.10
CA ARG A 603 -17.94 18.71 -19.17
C ARG A 603 -17.40 17.75 -18.12
N ILE A 604 -17.19 16.49 -18.49
CA ILE A 604 -16.59 15.49 -17.62
C ILE A 604 -15.08 15.52 -17.85
N GLU A 605 -14.31 15.78 -16.79
CA GLU A 605 -12.86 15.66 -16.84
C GLU A 605 -12.46 14.19 -16.74
N LEU A 606 -11.79 13.68 -17.79
CA LEU A 606 -11.29 12.31 -17.85
C LEU A 606 -9.85 12.19 -17.36
N ASP A 607 -9.55 11.08 -16.70
CA ASP A 607 -8.17 10.65 -16.48
C ASP A 607 -7.64 9.88 -17.70
N LEU A 608 -6.80 10.55 -18.51
CA LEU A 608 -6.37 10.08 -19.83
C LEU A 608 -4.88 9.71 -19.91
N TRP A 609 -4.15 9.66 -18.79
CA TRP A 609 -2.68 9.51 -18.83
C TRP A 609 -2.20 8.26 -19.60
N LYS A 610 -2.89 7.12 -19.46
CA LYS A 610 -2.55 5.90 -20.20
C LYS A 610 -2.75 6.06 -21.71
N SER A 611 -3.86 6.69 -22.09
CA SER A 611 -4.19 7.00 -23.49
C SER A 611 -3.20 8.01 -24.08
N GLN A 612 -2.79 9.01 -23.30
CA GLN A 612 -1.77 10.00 -23.68
C GLN A 612 -0.42 9.33 -23.93
N ASN A 613 0.05 8.49 -23.01
CA ASN A 613 1.34 7.80 -23.15
C ASN A 613 1.35 6.85 -24.35
N LEU A 614 0.30 6.05 -24.53
CA LEU A 614 0.18 5.17 -25.70
C LEU A 614 0.14 5.96 -27.00
N PHE A 615 -0.60 7.08 -27.02
CA PHE A 615 -0.68 7.93 -28.20
C PHE A 615 0.70 8.49 -28.56
N VAL A 616 1.43 9.06 -27.60
CA VAL A 616 2.77 9.62 -27.84
C VAL A 616 3.73 8.54 -28.36
N ASP A 617 3.76 7.37 -27.73
CA ASP A 617 4.62 6.24 -28.10
C ASP A 617 4.32 5.69 -29.51
N ARG A 618 3.04 5.69 -29.92
CA ARG A 618 2.59 5.12 -31.20
C ARG A 618 2.33 6.13 -32.30
N PHE A 619 2.36 7.43 -31.99
CA PHE A 619 2.07 8.48 -32.96
C PHE A 619 2.91 8.37 -34.24
N PRO A 620 4.25 8.16 -34.18
CA PRO A 620 5.06 8.02 -35.40
C PRO A 620 4.61 6.83 -36.26
N ALA A 621 4.32 5.69 -35.62
CA ALA A 621 3.88 4.48 -36.31
C ALA A 621 2.48 4.65 -36.93
N TRP A 622 1.56 5.30 -36.23
CA TRP A 622 0.20 5.59 -36.73
C TRP A 622 0.20 6.66 -37.85
N GLN A 623 1.10 7.64 -37.78
CA GLN A 623 1.25 8.66 -38.82
C GLN A 623 1.82 8.08 -40.12
N ALA A 624 2.69 7.08 -40.01
CA ALA A 624 3.29 6.35 -41.13
C ALA A 624 2.30 5.45 -41.90
N GLN A 625 1.09 5.20 -41.38
CA GLN A 625 0.04 4.40 -42.05
C GLN A 625 -0.57 5.14 -43.24
N THR A 626 0.13 5.14 -44.39
CA THR A 626 -0.31 5.83 -45.62
C THR A 626 -1.57 5.23 -46.24
N ASP A 627 -1.81 3.93 -46.04
CA ASP A 627 -2.88 3.17 -46.69
C ASP A 627 -4.28 3.53 -46.16
N LEU A 628 -4.37 4.15 -44.99
CA LEU A 628 -5.63 4.61 -44.38
C LEU A 628 -6.07 6.01 -44.86
N GLY A 629 -5.24 6.67 -45.68
CA GLY A 629 -5.58 7.91 -46.37
C GLY A 629 -5.62 9.18 -45.51
N PRO A 630 -6.02 10.32 -46.09
CA PRO A 630 -5.98 11.63 -45.42
C PRO A 630 -6.99 11.78 -44.26
N ALA A 631 -8.12 11.06 -44.32
CA ALA A 631 -9.14 11.09 -43.26
C ALA A 631 -8.61 10.50 -41.94
N TRP A 632 -7.77 9.47 -42.01
CA TRP A 632 -7.10 8.89 -40.84
C TRP A 632 -6.20 9.91 -40.15
N ARG A 633 -5.36 10.60 -40.92
CA ARG A 633 -4.44 11.63 -40.40
C ARG A 633 -5.21 12.76 -39.70
N ALA A 634 -6.30 13.24 -40.29
CA ALA A 634 -7.14 14.26 -39.69
C ALA A 634 -7.71 13.80 -38.33
N LEU A 635 -8.24 12.56 -38.26
CA LEU A 635 -8.74 11.99 -37.01
C LEU A 635 -7.64 11.75 -35.97
N LEU A 636 -6.42 11.42 -36.40
CA LEU A 636 -5.29 11.21 -35.51
C LEU A 636 -4.82 12.53 -34.85
N LEU A 637 -4.76 13.61 -35.62
CA LEU A 637 -4.48 14.95 -35.10
C LEU A 637 -5.60 15.43 -34.17
N GLU A 638 -6.85 15.15 -34.53
CA GLU A 638 -8.00 15.46 -33.67
C GLU A 638 -7.95 14.69 -32.35
N LEU A 639 -7.61 13.39 -32.39
CA LEU A 639 -7.39 12.58 -31.20
C LEU A 639 -6.29 13.19 -30.32
N GLY A 640 -5.16 13.60 -30.88
CA GLY A 640 -4.08 14.26 -30.14
C GLY A 640 -4.53 15.54 -29.42
N ASN A 641 -5.33 16.36 -30.10
CA ASN A 641 -5.92 17.58 -29.52
C ASN A 641 -6.88 17.25 -28.37
N LEU A 642 -7.76 16.27 -28.54
CA LEU A 642 -8.70 15.81 -27.49
C LEU A 642 -7.98 15.17 -26.30
N LEU A 643 -6.86 14.50 -26.54
CA LEU A 643 -5.96 13.99 -25.51
C LEU A 643 -5.09 15.09 -24.88
N LYS A 644 -5.16 16.33 -25.36
CA LYS A 644 -4.35 17.48 -24.89
C LYS A 644 -2.85 17.24 -25.00
N VAL A 645 -2.42 16.53 -26.03
CA VAL A 645 -1.00 16.30 -26.37
C VAL A 645 -0.51 17.42 -27.27
N ARG A 646 0.70 17.97 -27.01
CA ARG A 646 1.30 19.01 -27.87
C ARG A 646 1.88 18.37 -29.13
N LEU A 647 1.11 18.36 -30.21
CA LEU A 647 1.48 17.72 -31.48
C LEU A 647 2.68 18.38 -32.18
N GLN A 648 2.90 19.68 -31.99
CA GLN A 648 4.05 20.40 -32.57
C GLN A 648 5.41 19.78 -32.18
N VAL A 649 5.50 19.20 -30.98
CA VAL A 649 6.72 18.54 -30.49
C VAL A 649 6.91 17.16 -31.12
N LEU A 650 5.84 16.54 -31.61
CA LEU A 650 5.87 15.20 -32.22
C LEU A 650 6.07 15.23 -33.74
N GLU A 651 5.90 16.39 -34.39
CA GLU A 651 6.17 16.57 -35.82
C GLU A 651 7.63 16.98 -36.10
N GLU A 652 8.37 17.40 -35.07
CA GLU A 652 9.80 17.75 -35.12
C GLU A 652 10.75 16.55 -34.86
N VAL A 653 10.18 15.40 -34.42
CA VAL A 653 10.84 14.10 -34.19
C VAL A 653 10.47 13.16 -35.32
#